data_AF-A0A2E4UQ35-F1
#
_entry.id   AF-A0A2E4UQ35-F1
#
_cell.length_a   1.000
_cell.length_b   1.000
_cell.length_c   1.000
_cell.angle_alpha   90.00
_cell.angle_beta   90.00
_cell.angle_gamma   90.00
#
_symmetry.space_group_name_H-M   'P 1'
#
loop_
_entity.id
_entity.type
_entity.pdbx_description
1 polymer ?
#
loop_
_entity_poly.entity_id
_entity_poly.type
_entity_poly.pdbx_seq_one_letter_code
_entity_poly.pdbx_strand_id
1 'polypeptide(L)'
;MKLLVANRGEIAIRLMRAAAELDIPTVAIAPADDASALHTVKANESVTLPGSGPAAYLDIAEVVATAKETGCDAVHPGYGFLAENGDFARACNDAGITYVGPSAEMLDLFGDKARARAAAIDAGVPIIRGIDHAVTLEEANAFFAELGASRSMMIKAIAGGGGRGSRMVDNAEDVANTFERCASEAAAAFGNSDLYVEEFIREARHIEVQILGDSAGNIAHLGERECSVQRHFQKVVEIAPAPALDGSLRDEIIAAAVRLASHVGYFNAGTFEFLVDTSGSGQPFAFIEANARLQVEHTVTEEVTGVDIVQSQLRIAQGATIADLGLDDPAIAEARGYAIQARVCMESMGEDGSVRPEAGTLTAYEAPSGPGVRTDGFGYAGYATSLLYDSLLAKVIGHSPSRNFADAVTRTARALAEFRIEGITTNIGFIQNILSHPGFVDYSAIHTRFIDEEIASLARNTDAHTQFVAEGSDDSDGAVDGLAEAVGPEGAIGLRAPMQGTIVEIGVAVGDEVLIGQPVAVVEAMKLQHDVKAEQAGIVAAVSMSVGDVVREGYPIVFIHESDEDLGAVESDTSAALDSIRDDMAEVNEWTARTLDAAHPEAVAALHALGRRTPRENLDDLIDAGSFREFGPPASGSVEGGTVMGMGTVNAKVVGETNARVAVVHANYMTTGYAHGHYRQEQVHELVRDWRVPLVLFSEGEGMPHSVLFGTSVGVDASVFADFAKLSGHVPLVGVNTGDSFAGNAALLACCDVIIATEQSNVGMTGPSVVAASGLGKHSASDLGGTAFQFENGSVDLVAKDDAGVIELAQKYLSYFQGPTQQFEAPDQRRMRHIIPENRVRTYEMRDIVETLADKDSVLELRKDFGIGVITSLIRVEGQPMGVVANNPAHLAGAIDSPGADKAARFFQLCDAFDLPVVVFMDCPGIMVGPDHEREALVRHAVRLFNIGANCTTPMFGIMVRKAYGLGVQAMIGGASYIPLFTVAWPTAEFAGMNIDGAVKLSARRELAAIEDAEERKAAYDRRVADGYETARAINSGARYVIDPAETRNFIIRGMNSLPAMPPRTEKKRPYVDTW
;
A
#
# COMPACT_ATOMS: atom_id res chain seq x y z
N MET A 1 -24.23 -38.81 26.22
CA MET A 1 -24.27 -37.35 26.24
C MET A 1 -25.43 -36.89 25.37
N LYS A 2 -26.35 -36.12 25.95
CA LYS A 2 -27.37 -35.31 25.26
C LYS A 2 -27.02 -33.83 25.49
N LEU A 3 -27.05 -33.02 24.43
CA LEU A 3 -26.52 -31.66 24.45
C LEU A 3 -27.64 -30.62 24.30
N LEU A 4 -27.76 -29.70 25.25
CA LEU A 4 -28.55 -28.48 25.04
C LEU A 4 -27.67 -27.42 24.38
N VAL A 5 -28.18 -26.79 23.33
CA VAL A 5 -27.50 -25.68 22.67
C VAL A 5 -28.11 -24.37 23.16
N ALA A 6 -27.39 -23.68 24.05
CA ALA A 6 -27.83 -22.44 24.69
C ALA A 6 -27.55 -21.21 23.81
N ASN A 7 -27.99 -21.26 22.56
CA ASN A 7 -27.79 -20.20 21.57
C ASN A 7 -28.82 -20.32 20.43
N ARG A 8 -28.72 -19.42 19.45
CA ARG A 8 -29.59 -19.34 18.28
C ARG A 8 -28.81 -19.07 16.99
N GLY A 9 -29.52 -18.96 15.86
CA GLY A 9 -28.92 -18.55 14.58
C GLY A 9 -27.92 -19.58 14.04
N GLU A 10 -26.88 -19.10 13.33
CA GLU A 10 -25.93 -19.98 12.63
C GLU A 10 -25.16 -20.88 13.60
N ILE A 11 -24.69 -20.33 14.71
CA ILE A 11 -23.86 -21.08 15.67
C ILE A 11 -24.62 -22.23 16.28
N ALA A 12 -25.90 -22.05 16.59
CA ALA A 12 -26.71 -23.14 17.11
C ALA A 12 -26.74 -24.32 16.12
N ILE A 13 -26.88 -24.03 14.83
CA ILE A 13 -26.85 -25.03 13.76
C ILE A 13 -25.46 -25.67 13.64
N ARG A 14 -24.38 -24.88 13.69
CA ARG A 14 -23.00 -25.36 13.64
C ARG A 14 -22.70 -26.35 14.77
N LEU A 15 -23.16 -26.04 15.98
CA LEU A 15 -23.01 -26.91 17.15
C LEU A 15 -23.82 -28.21 17.01
N MET A 16 -25.07 -28.10 16.56
CA MET A 16 -25.94 -29.26 16.34
C MET A 16 -25.39 -30.20 15.26
N ARG A 17 -24.81 -29.65 14.19
CA ARG A 17 -24.18 -30.45 13.12
C ARG A 17 -22.99 -31.27 13.63
N ALA A 18 -22.06 -30.65 14.37
CA ALA A 18 -20.93 -31.38 14.96
C ALA A 18 -21.38 -32.42 16.00
N ALA A 19 -22.37 -32.07 16.83
CA ALA A 19 -22.93 -33.03 17.78
C ALA A 19 -23.59 -34.22 17.06
N ALA A 20 -24.33 -33.97 15.99
CA ALA A 20 -24.98 -35.02 15.20
C ALA A 20 -23.97 -35.98 14.54
N GLU A 21 -22.82 -35.48 14.06
CA GLU A 21 -21.75 -36.33 13.51
C GLU A 21 -21.08 -37.23 14.56
N LEU A 22 -21.22 -36.88 15.84
CA LEU A 22 -20.78 -37.68 16.99
C LEU A 22 -21.92 -38.51 17.61
N ASP A 23 -23.07 -38.62 16.94
CA ASP A 23 -24.28 -39.29 17.43
C ASP A 23 -24.80 -38.75 18.79
N ILE A 24 -24.56 -37.47 19.07
CA ILE A 24 -25.03 -36.77 20.29
C ILE A 24 -26.40 -36.14 20.00
N PRO A 25 -27.49 -36.56 20.65
CA PRO A 25 -28.79 -35.91 20.50
C PRO A 25 -28.76 -34.48 21.04
N THR A 26 -29.47 -33.58 20.37
CA THR A 26 -29.44 -32.14 20.66
C THR A 26 -30.81 -31.55 20.99
N VAL A 27 -30.81 -30.55 21.86
CA VAL A 27 -31.99 -29.75 22.23
C VAL A 27 -31.74 -28.29 21.84
N ALA A 28 -32.60 -27.74 20.98
CA ALA A 28 -32.67 -26.32 20.68
C ALA A 28 -33.56 -25.60 21.70
N ILE A 29 -33.26 -24.33 21.93
CA ILE A 29 -34.13 -23.42 22.71
C ILE A 29 -34.43 -22.17 21.88
N ALA A 30 -35.63 -21.62 22.03
CA ALA A 30 -36.00 -20.35 21.42
C ALA A 30 -37.19 -19.70 22.15
N PRO A 31 -37.21 -18.37 22.38
CA PRO A 31 -38.42 -17.68 22.80
C PRO A 31 -39.45 -17.65 21.67
N ALA A 32 -40.68 -17.24 22.00
CA ALA A 32 -41.80 -17.26 21.04
C ALA A 32 -41.54 -16.41 19.78
N ASP A 33 -40.80 -15.30 19.90
CA ASP A 33 -40.44 -14.43 18.78
C ASP A 33 -39.34 -15.00 17.87
N ASP A 34 -38.64 -16.06 18.29
CA ASP A 34 -37.57 -16.71 17.52
C ASP A 34 -37.94 -18.16 17.13
N ALA A 35 -39.19 -18.56 17.33
CA ALA A 35 -39.65 -19.94 17.13
C ALA A 35 -39.51 -20.44 15.68
N SER A 36 -39.57 -19.53 14.69
CA SER A 36 -39.43 -19.84 13.27
C SER A 36 -37.97 -19.88 12.79
N ALA A 37 -36.99 -19.60 13.66
CA ALA A 37 -35.58 -19.63 13.31
C ALA A 37 -35.13 -21.05 12.92
N LEU A 38 -34.24 -21.14 11.93
CA LEU A 38 -33.87 -22.43 11.34
C LEU A 38 -33.26 -23.41 12.36
N HIS A 39 -32.60 -22.94 13.43
CA HIS A 39 -31.99 -23.84 14.42
C HIS A 39 -33.02 -24.67 15.20
N THR A 40 -34.26 -24.19 15.36
CA THR A 40 -35.32 -24.92 16.09
C THR A 40 -35.72 -26.22 15.40
N VAL A 41 -35.49 -26.31 14.09
CA VAL A 41 -35.77 -27.52 13.28
C VAL A 41 -34.52 -28.31 12.89
N LYS A 42 -33.33 -27.92 13.38
CA LYS A 42 -32.06 -28.66 13.20
C LYS A 42 -31.69 -29.54 14.39
N ALA A 43 -32.32 -29.34 15.54
CA ALA A 43 -32.14 -30.19 16.72
C ALA A 43 -33.08 -31.41 16.72
N ASN A 44 -32.82 -32.37 17.60
CA ASN A 44 -33.70 -33.52 17.82
C ASN A 44 -34.96 -33.13 18.60
N GLU A 45 -34.84 -32.18 19.52
CA GLU A 45 -35.93 -31.62 20.31
C GLU A 45 -35.79 -30.09 20.33
N SER A 46 -36.90 -29.35 20.43
CA SER A 46 -36.89 -27.90 20.58
C SER A 46 -37.84 -27.48 21.69
N VAL A 47 -37.39 -26.59 22.57
CA VAL A 47 -38.17 -26.10 23.72
C VAL A 47 -38.35 -24.59 23.63
N THR A 48 -39.55 -24.12 23.93
CA THR A 48 -39.84 -22.69 24.01
C THR A 48 -39.35 -22.11 25.34
N LEU A 49 -38.49 -21.10 25.28
CA LEU A 49 -38.08 -20.34 26.47
C LEU A 49 -39.12 -19.27 26.81
N PRO A 50 -39.33 -18.98 28.11
CA PRO A 50 -40.11 -17.82 28.52
C PRO A 50 -39.37 -16.51 28.20
N GLY A 51 -40.13 -15.44 28.00
CA GLY A 51 -39.59 -14.13 27.62
C GLY A 51 -39.58 -13.90 26.11
N SER A 52 -38.84 -12.89 25.68
CA SER A 52 -38.72 -12.49 24.28
C SER A 52 -37.37 -11.85 23.99
N GLY A 53 -36.90 -11.95 22.75
CA GLY A 53 -35.66 -11.32 22.32
C GLY A 53 -34.41 -11.91 22.99
N PRO A 54 -33.27 -11.21 22.91
CA PRO A 54 -32.00 -11.66 23.49
C PRO A 54 -32.04 -11.98 24.99
N ALA A 55 -32.89 -11.30 25.76
CA ALA A 55 -32.99 -11.49 27.20
C ALA A 55 -33.43 -12.91 27.60
N ALA A 56 -34.24 -13.58 26.78
CA ALA A 56 -34.66 -14.96 27.05
C ALA A 56 -33.48 -15.94 27.04
N TYR A 57 -32.51 -15.73 26.15
CA TYR A 57 -31.30 -16.54 26.06
C TYR A 57 -30.27 -16.23 27.17
N LEU A 58 -30.46 -15.14 27.92
CA LEU A 58 -29.60 -14.73 29.03
C LEU A 58 -30.13 -15.20 30.40
N ASP A 59 -31.31 -15.81 30.46
CA ASP A 59 -31.89 -16.30 31.70
C ASP A 59 -31.24 -17.64 32.11
N ILE A 60 -30.20 -17.54 32.95
CA ILE A 60 -29.45 -18.68 33.49
C ILE A 60 -30.38 -19.71 34.14
N ALA A 61 -31.37 -19.27 34.92
CA ALA A 61 -32.22 -20.17 35.67
C ALA A 61 -33.11 -20.99 34.72
N GLU A 62 -33.70 -20.34 33.73
CA GLU A 62 -34.58 -20.99 32.74
C GLU A 62 -33.81 -21.91 31.79
N VAL A 63 -32.61 -21.51 31.35
CA VAL A 63 -31.77 -22.36 30.49
C VAL A 63 -31.32 -23.62 31.24
N VAL A 64 -30.87 -23.49 32.49
CA VAL A 64 -30.48 -24.65 33.32
C VAL A 64 -31.68 -25.53 33.67
N ALA A 65 -32.85 -24.94 33.97
CA ALA A 65 -34.08 -25.68 34.20
C ALA A 65 -34.48 -26.49 32.96
N THR A 66 -34.46 -25.87 31.78
CA THR A 66 -34.75 -26.53 30.50
C THR A 66 -33.80 -27.69 30.23
N ALA A 67 -32.51 -27.51 30.49
CA ALA A 67 -31.51 -28.57 30.33
C ALA A 67 -31.80 -29.77 31.26
N LYS A 68 -32.22 -29.53 32.51
CA LYS A 68 -32.62 -30.59 33.45
C LYS A 68 -33.89 -31.31 33.00
N GLU A 69 -34.92 -30.56 32.63
CA GLU A 69 -36.23 -31.11 32.24
C GLU A 69 -36.15 -31.98 30.99
N THR A 70 -35.28 -31.61 30.06
CA THR A 70 -35.03 -32.38 28.83
C THR A 70 -33.99 -33.48 28.99
N GLY A 71 -33.39 -33.63 30.18
CA GLY A 71 -32.40 -34.66 30.49
C GLY A 71 -31.09 -34.50 29.72
N CYS A 72 -30.61 -33.26 29.55
CA CYS A 72 -29.33 -32.98 28.91
C CYS A 72 -28.17 -33.22 29.88
N ASP A 73 -27.11 -33.85 29.38
CA ASP A 73 -25.87 -34.12 30.11
C ASP A 73 -24.89 -32.94 30.04
N ALA A 74 -25.02 -32.10 29.00
CA ALA A 74 -24.14 -30.98 28.75
C ALA A 74 -24.89 -29.79 28.12
N VAL A 75 -24.34 -28.59 28.28
CA VAL A 75 -24.79 -27.37 27.58
C VAL A 75 -23.63 -26.76 26.80
N HIS A 76 -23.84 -26.48 25.51
CA HIS A 76 -22.92 -25.71 24.70
C HIS A 76 -23.46 -24.28 24.51
N PRO A 77 -22.76 -23.24 25.00
CA PRO A 77 -23.24 -21.86 24.87
C PRO A 77 -22.83 -21.22 23.55
N GLY A 78 -21.85 -21.76 22.83
CA GLY A 78 -21.38 -21.20 21.56
C GLY A 78 -20.59 -19.92 21.79
N TYR A 79 -21.05 -18.81 21.21
CA TYR A 79 -20.49 -17.48 21.41
C TYR A 79 -21.58 -16.44 21.67
N GLY A 80 -21.24 -15.32 22.32
CA GLY A 80 -22.24 -14.37 22.80
C GLY A 80 -23.13 -14.96 23.90
N PHE A 81 -24.20 -14.26 24.26
CA PHE A 81 -25.10 -14.64 25.36
C PHE A 81 -24.34 -15.04 26.65
N LEU A 82 -24.47 -16.30 27.08
CA LEU A 82 -23.89 -16.84 28.30
C LEU A 82 -22.53 -17.55 28.08
N ALA A 83 -21.93 -17.42 26.89
CA ALA A 83 -20.69 -18.11 26.54
C ALA A 83 -19.44 -17.65 27.32
N GLU A 84 -19.48 -16.47 27.94
CA GLU A 84 -18.38 -15.96 28.77
C GLU A 84 -18.82 -15.73 30.23
N ASN A 85 -19.95 -16.33 30.64
CA ASN A 85 -20.55 -16.09 31.95
C ASN A 85 -20.15 -17.20 32.95
N GLY A 86 -19.28 -16.85 33.91
CA GLY A 86 -18.82 -17.77 34.97
C GLY A 86 -19.95 -18.30 35.86
N ASP A 87 -20.98 -17.49 36.15
CA ASP A 87 -22.13 -17.91 36.96
C ASP A 87 -22.98 -18.94 36.23
N PHE A 88 -23.10 -18.85 34.90
CA PHE A 88 -23.80 -19.85 34.11
C PHE A 88 -23.05 -21.19 34.11
N ALA A 89 -21.72 -21.17 33.94
CA ALA A 89 -20.90 -22.38 34.02
C ALA A 89 -21.00 -23.03 35.41
N ARG A 90 -20.95 -22.24 36.50
CA ARG A 90 -21.20 -22.71 37.86
C ARG A 90 -22.59 -23.31 38.01
N ALA A 91 -23.63 -22.63 37.55
CA ALA A 91 -25.00 -23.10 37.65
C ALA A 91 -25.23 -24.41 36.89
N CYS A 92 -24.61 -24.60 35.72
CA CYS A 92 -24.61 -25.87 34.99
C CYS A 92 -23.93 -26.98 35.81
N ASN A 93 -22.73 -26.73 36.34
CA ASN A 93 -21.97 -27.71 37.12
C ASN A 93 -22.70 -28.09 38.43
N ASP A 94 -23.25 -27.12 39.15
CA ASP A 94 -24.07 -27.34 40.37
C ASP A 94 -25.34 -28.15 40.07
N ALA A 95 -25.84 -28.02 38.85
CA ALA A 95 -26.94 -28.79 38.30
C ALA A 95 -26.55 -30.20 37.82
N GLY A 96 -25.26 -30.56 37.83
CA GLY A 96 -24.74 -31.82 37.31
C GLY A 96 -24.70 -31.88 35.77
N ILE A 97 -24.72 -30.73 35.11
CA ILE A 97 -24.71 -30.58 33.65
C ILE A 97 -23.36 -30.02 33.23
N THR A 98 -22.69 -30.68 32.29
CA THR A 98 -21.35 -30.26 31.85
C THR A 98 -21.44 -28.99 31.00
N TYR A 99 -20.79 -27.92 31.43
CA TYR A 99 -20.59 -26.74 30.59
C TYR A 99 -19.51 -27.01 29.53
N VAL A 100 -19.85 -26.93 28.24
CA VAL A 100 -18.90 -27.14 27.14
C VAL A 100 -18.18 -25.84 26.81
N GLY A 101 -17.06 -25.62 27.50
CA GLY A 101 -16.22 -24.44 27.35
C GLY A 101 -15.15 -24.39 28.46
N PRO A 102 -14.46 -23.25 28.63
CA PRO A 102 -13.52 -23.06 29.73
C PRO A 102 -14.18 -23.19 31.11
N SER A 103 -13.37 -23.44 32.15
CA SER A 103 -13.89 -23.55 33.52
C SER A 103 -14.41 -22.20 34.01
N ALA A 104 -15.30 -22.21 35.01
CA ALA A 104 -15.85 -20.97 35.56
C ALA A 104 -14.78 -20.01 36.09
N GLU A 105 -13.68 -20.54 36.64
CA GLU A 105 -12.52 -19.77 37.09
C GLU A 105 -11.79 -19.09 35.93
N MET A 106 -11.71 -19.75 34.76
CA MET A 106 -11.15 -19.16 33.54
C MET A 106 -12.07 -18.08 32.97
N LEU A 107 -13.38 -18.32 32.99
CA LEU A 107 -14.36 -17.32 32.58
C LEU A 107 -14.27 -16.07 33.47
N ASP A 108 -14.16 -16.23 34.79
CA ASP A 108 -13.97 -15.10 35.71
C ASP A 108 -12.59 -14.42 35.53
N LEU A 109 -11.54 -15.18 35.18
CA LEU A 109 -10.20 -14.65 34.95
C LEU A 109 -10.15 -13.78 33.69
N PHE A 110 -10.66 -14.28 32.57
CA PHE A 110 -10.61 -13.61 31.28
C PHE A 110 -11.77 -12.62 31.07
N GLY A 111 -12.86 -12.74 31.84
CA GLY A 111 -13.93 -11.74 31.91
C GLY A 111 -13.54 -10.47 32.67
N ASP A 112 -12.40 -10.47 33.38
CA ASP A 112 -11.80 -9.31 34.03
C ASP A 112 -10.49 -8.94 33.32
N LYS A 113 -10.50 -7.83 32.59
CA LYS A 113 -9.35 -7.39 31.79
C LYS A 113 -8.10 -7.09 32.62
N ALA A 114 -8.24 -6.58 33.84
CA ALA A 114 -7.10 -6.31 34.70
C ALA A 114 -6.45 -7.62 35.14
N ARG A 115 -7.25 -8.62 35.51
CA ARG A 115 -6.74 -9.95 35.89
C ARG A 115 -6.13 -10.68 34.70
N ALA A 116 -6.73 -10.59 33.50
CA ALA A 116 -6.18 -11.18 32.29
C ALA A 116 -4.81 -10.59 31.94
N ARG A 117 -4.66 -9.26 32.03
CA ARG A 117 -3.37 -8.57 31.80
C ARG A 117 -2.33 -8.94 32.85
N ALA A 118 -2.70 -9.02 34.12
CA ALA A 118 -1.81 -9.49 35.18
C ALA A 118 -1.32 -10.93 34.92
N ALA A 119 -2.21 -11.83 34.51
CA ALA A 119 -1.82 -13.20 34.12
C ALA A 119 -0.87 -13.22 32.91
N ALA A 120 -1.06 -12.31 31.94
CA ALA A 120 -0.17 -12.17 30.79
C ALA A 120 1.24 -11.72 31.21
N ILE A 121 1.33 -10.73 32.11
CA ILE A 121 2.60 -10.26 32.68
C ILE A 121 3.31 -11.40 33.43
N ASP A 122 2.59 -12.12 34.29
CA ASP A 122 3.14 -13.24 35.08
C ASP A 122 3.63 -14.39 34.19
N ALA A 123 3.00 -14.59 33.03
CA ALA A 123 3.42 -15.55 32.01
C ALA A 123 4.55 -15.05 31.07
N GLY A 124 5.03 -13.82 31.26
CA GLY A 124 6.04 -13.20 30.40
C GLY A 124 5.56 -12.93 28.98
N VAL A 125 4.28 -12.59 28.82
CA VAL A 125 3.67 -12.19 27.55
C VAL A 125 3.66 -10.65 27.47
N PRO A 126 4.15 -10.05 26.36
CA PRO A 126 4.14 -8.60 26.20
C PRO A 126 2.70 -8.06 26.22
N ILE A 127 2.45 -6.97 26.94
CA ILE A 127 1.16 -6.27 26.97
C ILE A 127 1.31 -4.82 26.48
N ILE A 128 0.19 -4.18 26.15
CA ILE A 128 0.17 -2.77 25.77
C ILE A 128 0.42 -1.91 27.01
N ARG A 129 1.19 -0.83 26.87
CA ARG A 129 1.37 0.17 27.94
C ARG A 129 0.01 0.72 28.37
N GLY A 130 -0.30 0.63 29.65
CA GLY A 130 -1.60 1.06 30.18
C GLY A 130 -1.62 1.06 31.70
N ILE A 131 -2.76 1.41 32.26
CA ILE A 131 -3.01 1.32 33.70
C ILE A 131 -3.92 0.12 33.96
N ASP A 132 -3.42 -0.86 34.70
CA ASP A 132 -4.06 -2.18 34.85
C ASP A 132 -5.07 -2.25 36.01
N HIS A 133 -5.81 -1.16 36.26
CA HIS A 133 -6.89 -1.08 37.26
C HIS A 133 -7.90 0.00 36.89
N ALA A 134 -9.00 0.10 37.65
CA ALA A 134 -10.01 1.15 37.49
C ALA A 134 -9.38 2.52 37.72
N VAL A 135 -9.36 3.35 36.66
CA VAL A 135 -8.76 4.68 36.71
C VAL A 135 -9.79 5.76 37.00
N THR A 136 -9.34 6.82 37.62
CA THR A 136 -10.06 8.09 37.73
C THR A 136 -9.81 8.97 36.49
N LEU A 137 -10.63 10.01 36.30
CA LEU A 137 -10.39 11.01 35.25
C LEU A 137 -9.04 11.72 35.42
N GLU A 138 -8.58 11.92 36.66
CA GLU A 138 -7.27 12.52 36.94
C GLU A 138 -6.13 11.61 36.46
N GLU A 139 -6.22 10.30 36.74
CA GLU A 139 -5.26 9.31 36.27
C GLU A 139 -5.27 9.15 34.74
N ALA A 140 -6.44 9.19 34.11
CA ALA A 140 -6.53 9.17 32.65
C ALA A 140 -5.88 10.40 32.00
N ASN A 141 -6.06 11.60 32.58
CA ASN A 141 -5.38 12.81 32.11
C ASN A 141 -3.86 12.74 32.34
N ALA A 142 -3.42 12.22 33.49
CA ALA A 142 -2.00 12.05 33.79
C ALA A 142 -1.35 11.05 32.82
N PHE A 143 -2.00 9.93 32.55
CA PHE A 143 -1.54 8.93 31.59
C PHE A 143 -1.46 9.50 30.17
N PHE A 144 -2.50 10.22 29.72
CA PHE A 144 -2.49 10.90 28.42
C PHE A 144 -1.33 11.89 28.30
N ALA A 145 -1.06 12.67 29.35
CA ALA A 145 0.09 13.58 29.37
C ALA A 145 1.45 12.84 29.36
N GLU A 146 1.53 11.65 29.96
CA GLU A 146 2.74 10.81 29.99
C GLU A 146 3.03 10.11 28.65
N LEU A 147 2.00 9.84 27.85
CA LEU A 147 2.15 9.28 26.50
C LEU A 147 2.85 10.26 25.54
N GLY A 148 2.63 11.56 25.71
CA GLY A 148 3.19 12.62 24.86
C GLY A 148 2.31 12.95 23.65
N ALA A 149 2.57 14.09 23.00
CA ALA A 149 1.66 14.69 22.00
C ALA A 149 1.52 13.90 20.66
N SER A 150 2.33 12.86 20.44
CA SER A 150 2.32 12.04 19.22
C SER A 150 1.63 10.67 19.41
N ARG A 151 1.11 10.39 20.61
CA ARG A 151 0.49 9.10 20.94
C ARG A 151 -0.95 9.28 21.36
N SER A 152 -1.78 8.32 20.97
CA SER A 152 -3.21 8.29 21.28
C SER A 152 -3.48 7.38 22.47
N MET A 153 -4.58 7.62 23.17
CA MET A 153 -5.03 6.77 24.27
C MET A 153 -6.35 6.10 23.90
N MET A 154 -6.51 4.84 24.31
CA MET A 154 -7.77 4.13 24.22
C MET A 154 -8.36 4.00 25.63
N ILE A 155 -9.56 4.55 25.84
CA ILE A 155 -10.34 4.38 27.07
C ILE A 155 -11.25 3.16 26.86
N LYS A 156 -11.24 2.21 27.79
CA LYS A 156 -12.00 0.97 27.69
C LYS A 156 -12.72 0.63 29.00
N ALA A 157 -13.91 0.04 28.89
CA ALA A 157 -14.59 -0.58 30.02
C ALA A 157 -13.79 -1.77 30.59
N ILE A 158 -13.69 -1.86 31.91
CA ILE A 158 -13.02 -2.98 32.61
C ILE A 158 -13.84 -4.26 32.51
N ALA A 159 -15.16 -4.15 32.67
CA ALA A 159 -16.10 -5.25 32.51
C ALA A 159 -16.70 -5.22 31.09
N GLY A 160 -16.79 -6.39 30.45
CA GLY A 160 -17.41 -6.56 29.13
C GLY A 160 -16.44 -6.70 27.96
N GLY A 161 -16.97 -7.06 26.79
CA GLY A 161 -16.22 -7.34 25.56
C GLY A 161 -16.90 -6.80 24.28
N GLY A 162 -16.25 -6.97 23.13
CA GLY A 162 -16.83 -6.63 21.81
C GLY A 162 -16.84 -5.15 21.44
N GLY A 163 -15.88 -4.35 21.92
CA GLY A 163 -15.68 -2.95 21.52
C GLY A 163 -16.69 -1.93 22.06
N ARG A 164 -17.74 -2.36 22.79
CA ARG A 164 -18.72 -1.45 23.43
C ARG A 164 -18.11 -0.79 24.67
N GLY A 165 -18.32 0.52 24.82
CA GLY A 165 -17.66 1.31 25.88
C GLY A 165 -16.15 1.46 25.70
N SER A 166 -15.65 1.41 24.45
CA SER A 166 -14.26 1.70 24.11
C SER A 166 -14.16 2.86 23.11
N ARG A 167 -13.29 3.84 23.37
CA ARG A 167 -13.10 5.02 22.51
C ARG A 167 -11.64 5.49 22.50
N MET A 168 -11.18 5.85 21.31
CA MET A 168 -9.89 6.51 21.11
C MET A 168 -9.99 7.99 21.49
N VAL A 169 -8.93 8.52 22.10
CA VAL A 169 -8.73 9.93 22.43
C VAL A 169 -7.41 10.40 21.83
N ASP A 170 -7.49 11.43 20.99
CA ASP A 170 -6.34 12.03 20.30
C ASP A 170 -5.91 13.38 20.88
N ASN A 171 -6.82 14.08 21.58
CA ASN A 171 -6.54 15.39 22.16
C ASN A 171 -6.85 15.40 23.67
N ALA A 172 -6.05 16.14 24.43
CA ALA A 172 -6.23 16.28 25.87
C ALA A 172 -7.60 16.88 26.24
N GLU A 173 -8.14 17.77 25.39
CA GLU A 173 -9.44 18.41 25.60
C GLU A 173 -10.61 17.41 25.53
N ASP A 174 -10.43 16.30 24.80
CA ASP A 174 -11.46 15.29 24.58
C ASP A 174 -11.49 14.22 25.67
N VAL A 175 -10.47 14.14 26.54
CA VAL A 175 -10.34 13.09 27.58
C VAL A 175 -11.55 13.10 28.51
N ALA A 176 -11.95 14.27 29.02
CA ALA A 176 -13.04 14.36 30.01
C ALA A 176 -14.40 13.94 29.44
N ASN A 177 -14.76 14.45 28.26
CA ASN A 177 -16.02 14.10 27.59
C ASN A 177 -16.04 12.62 27.20
N THR A 178 -14.93 12.10 26.66
CA THR A 178 -14.85 10.70 26.23
C THR A 178 -14.91 9.75 27.42
N PHE A 179 -14.25 10.09 28.53
CA PHE A 179 -14.30 9.31 29.77
C PHE A 179 -15.72 9.21 30.32
N GLU A 180 -16.45 10.33 30.43
CA GLU A 180 -17.82 10.34 30.91
C GLU A 180 -18.76 9.53 30.01
N ARG A 181 -18.60 9.65 28.68
CA ARG A 181 -19.36 8.84 27.71
C ARG A 181 -19.08 7.35 27.84
N CYS A 182 -17.81 6.95 27.95
CA CYS A 182 -17.44 5.54 28.10
C CYS A 182 -17.98 4.98 29.43
N ALA A 183 -17.91 5.72 30.52
CA ALA A 183 -18.41 5.30 31.83
C ALA A 183 -19.94 5.12 31.81
N SER A 184 -20.65 6.05 31.17
CA SER A 184 -22.11 5.97 31.00
C SER A 184 -22.52 4.78 30.12
N GLU A 185 -21.81 4.54 29.02
CA GLU A 185 -22.04 3.39 28.14
C GLU A 185 -21.75 2.06 28.84
N ALA A 186 -20.64 1.98 29.59
CA ALA A 186 -20.27 0.79 30.37
C ALA A 186 -21.30 0.49 31.48
N ALA A 187 -21.77 1.52 32.18
CA ALA A 187 -22.82 1.38 33.18
C ALA A 187 -24.14 0.87 32.57
N ALA A 188 -24.53 1.40 31.40
CA ALA A 188 -25.75 0.98 30.71
C ALA A 188 -25.65 -0.44 30.14
N ALA A 189 -24.49 -0.83 29.62
CA ALA A 189 -24.30 -2.12 28.95
C ALA A 189 -23.96 -3.27 29.92
N PHE A 190 -23.17 -2.99 30.96
CA PHE A 190 -22.57 -4.01 31.83
C PHE A 190 -22.88 -3.81 33.32
N GLY A 191 -23.58 -2.73 33.68
CA GLY A 191 -23.85 -2.39 35.08
C GLY A 191 -22.62 -1.93 35.88
N ASN A 192 -21.48 -1.74 35.22
CA ASN A 192 -20.24 -1.30 35.82
C ASN A 192 -19.68 -0.10 35.03
N SER A 193 -19.45 1.03 35.72
CA SER A 193 -18.90 2.26 35.13
C SER A 193 -17.37 2.33 35.12
N ASP A 194 -16.68 1.32 35.66
CA ASP A 194 -15.23 1.32 35.81
C ASP A 194 -14.52 1.20 34.45
N LEU A 195 -13.55 2.09 34.25
CA LEU A 195 -12.76 2.19 33.02
C LEU A 195 -11.28 1.98 33.30
N TYR A 196 -10.54 1.53 32.30
CA TYR A 196 -9.09 1.54 32.27
C TYR A 196 -8.60 2.21 30.98
N VAL A 197 -7.31 2.55 30.94
CA VAL A 197 -6.70 3.23 29.79
C VAL A 197 -5.45 2.50 29.33
N GLU A 198 -5.26 2.48 28.02
CA GLU A 198 -4.07 1.94 27.38
C GLU A 198 -3.63 2.81 26.20
N GLU A 199 -2.38 2.67 25.80
CA GLU A 199 -1.85 3.27 24.59
C GLU A 199 -2.59 2.72 23.37
N PHE A 200 -3.01 3.59 22.46
CA PHE A 200 -3.64 3.20 21.21
C PHE A 200 -2.59 3.08 20.11
N ILE A 201 -2.43 1.87 19.57
CA ILE A 201 -1.57 1.59 18.41
C ILE A 201 -2.38 1.88 17.15
N ARG A 202 -2.05 2.95 16.43
CA ARG A 202 -2.82 3.44 15.27
C ARG A 202 -2.81 2.47 14.09
N GLU A 203 -1.63 1.97 13.74
CA GLU A 203 -1.44 0.99 12.67
C GLU A 203 -1.10 -0.35 13.31
N ALA A 204 -2.15 -1.04 13.75
CA ALA A 204 -2.03 -2.35 14.37
C ALA A 204 -2.69 -3.41 13.52
N ARG A 205 -2.04 -4.56 13.38
CA ARG A 205 -2.68 -5.77 12.87
C ARG A 205 -3.24 -6.60 14.02
N HIS A 206 -4.52 -6.96 13.95
CA HIS A 206 -5.18 -7.80 14.95
C HIS A 206 -4.97 -9.27 14.60
N ILE A 207 -4.05 -9.92 15.31
CA ILE A 207 -3.69 -11.33 15.14
C ILE A 207 -4.24 -12.16 16.30
N GLU A 208 -4.79 -13.32 15.98
CA GLU A 208 -5.35 -14.22 16.97
C GLU A 208 -4.72 -15.60 16.91
N VAL A 209 -4.63 -16.30 18.04
CA VAL A 209 -4.18 -17.69 18.08
C VAL A 209 -5.29 -18.58 18.62
N GLN A 210 -5.63 -19.64 17.87
CA GLN A 210 -6.58 -20.65 18.30
C GLN A 210 -5.94 -21.60 19.31
N ILE A 211 -6.51 -21.70 20.52
CA ILE A 211 -6.05 -22.59 21.58
C ILE A 211 -7.10 -23.66 21.89
N LEU A 212 -6.62 -24.87 22.19
CA LEU A 212 -7.37 -25.96 22.81
C LEU A 212 -6.59 -26.48 24.02
N GLY A 213 -7.27 -26.64 25.16
CA GLY A 213 -6.71 -27.25 26.36
C GLY A 213 -7.53 -28.43 26.87
N ASP A 214 -6.88 -29.43 27.47
CA ASP A 214 -7.55 -30.58 28.07
C ASP A 214 -7.49 -30.59 29.61
N SER A 215 -8.18 -31.54 30.24
CA SER A 215 -8.20 -31.68 31.71
C SER A 215 -6.87 -32.18 32.30
N ALA A 216 -5.94 -32.65 31.47
CA ALA A 216 -4.59 -33.04 31.91
C ALA A 216 -3.61 -31.85 31.86
N GLY A 217 -4.07 -30.67 31.43
CA GLY A 217 -3.27 -29.45 31.31
C GLY A 217 -2.43 -29.40 30.03
N ASN A 218 -2.69 -30.26 29.05
CA ASN A 218 -2.03 -30.17 27.75
C ASN A 218 -2.68 -29.09 26.91
N ILE A 219 -1.86 -28.32 26.18
CA ILE A 219 -2.28 -27.22 25.31
C ILE A 219 -1.86 -27.53 23.88
N ALA A 220 -2.79 -27.35 22.93
CA ALA A 220 -2.53 -27.33 21.50
C ALA A 220 -2.91 -25.97 20.91
N HIS A 221 -2.24 -25.58 19.82
CA HIS A 221 -2.62 -24.45 18.98
C HIS A 221 -2.99 -24.92 17.58
N LEU A 222 -3.92 -24.23 16.94
CA LEU A 222 -4.35 -24.52 15.55
C LEU A 222 -3.93 -23.38 14.58
N GLY A 223 -2.82 -22.73 14.91
CA GLY A 223 -2.28 -21.60 14.15
C GLY A 223 -3.01 -20.28 14.46
N GLU A 224 -2.76 -19.30 13.61
CA GLU A 224 -3.17 -17.93 13.78
C GLU A 224 -4.17 -17.43 12.71
N ARG A 225 -4.93 -16.39 13.06
CA ARG A 225 -5.83 -15.67 12.16
C ARG A 225 -5.45 -14.21 12.08
N GLU A 226 -5.70 -13.61 10.92
CA GLU A 226 -5.79 -12.17 10.76
C GLU A 226 -7.25 -11.74 10.89
N CYS A 227 -7.49 -10.79 11.78
CA CYS A 227 -8.79 -10.18 11.99
C CYS A 227 -8.76 -8.67 11.79
N SER A 228 -7.70 -8.05 11.24
CA SER A 228 -7.57 -6.59 11.08
C SER A 228 -8.67 -5.90 10.28
N VAL A 229 -9.36 -6.61 9.38
CA VAL A 229 -10.39 -6.01 8.52
C VAL A 229 -11.68 -5.82 9.32
N GLN A 230 -11.72 -4.69 10.03
CA GLN A 230 -12.73 -4.34 11.02
C GLN A 230 -13.28 -2.94 10.75
N ARG A 231 -14.59 -2.75 11.00
CA ARG A 231 -15.28 -1.45 10.97
C ARG A 231 -15.61 -1.06 12.39
N HIS A 232 -15.08 0.06 12.89
CA HIS A 232 -15.26 0.48 14.29
C HIS A 232 -15.01 -0.66 15.31
N PHE A 233 -13.95 -1.45 15.07
CA PHE A 233 -13.56 -2.64 15.84
C PHE A 233 -14.53 -3.84 15.78
N GLN A 234 -15.47 -3.85 14.84
CA GLN A 234 -16.28 -5.02 14.50
C GLN A 234 -15.66 -5.75 13.31
N LYS A 235 -15.35 -7.04 13.46
CA LYS A 235 -14.73 -7.88 12.42
C LYS A 235 -15.71 -8.08 11.26
N VAL A 236 -15.22 -7.88 10.02
CA VAL A 236 -16.01 -8.01 8.77
C VAL A 236 -15.46 -9.14 7.89
N VAL A 237 -14.13 -9.22 7.78
CA VAL A 237 -13.41 -10.27 7.03
C VAL A 237 -12.30 -10.85 7.89
N GLU A 238 -12.21 -12.17 7.95
CA GLU A 238 -11.15 -12.88 8.67
C GLU A 238 -10.38 -13.83 7.75
N ILE A 239 -9.09 -14.01 8.03
CA ILE A 239 -8.19 -14.78 7.18
C ILE A 239 -7.38 -15.74 8.03
N ALA A 240 -7.19 -16.98 7.57
CA ALA A 240 -6.23 -17.92 8.14
C ALA A 240 -5.37 -18.54 7.04
N PRO A 241 -4.05 -18.71 7.24
CA PRO A 241 -3.22 -18.03 8.23
C PRO A 241 -3.09 -16.53 7.91
N ALA A 242 -2.50 -15.73 8.80
CA ALA A 242 -2.31 -14.30 8.57
C ALA A 242 -1.34 -14.03 7.38
N PRO A 243 -1.81 -13.39 6.27
CA PRO A 243 -0.94 -13.07 5.14
C PRO A 243 0.17 -12.07 5.53
N ALA A 244 1.31 -12.11 4.85
CA ALA A 244 2.44 -11.20 5.06
C ALA A 244 2.89 -11.02 6.54
N LEU A 245 2.63 -11.99 7.42
CA LEU A 245 3.19 -12.02 8.78
C LEU A 245 4.52 -12.78 8.75
N ASP A 246 5.60 -12.12 9.19
CA ASP A 246 6.94 -12.70 9.24
C ASP A 246 6.95 -14.02 10.02
N GLY A 247 7.72 -14.99 9.52
CA GLY A 247 7.77 -16.33 10.11
C GLY A 247 8.23 -16.33 11.57
N SER A 248 9.24 -15.51 11.90
CA SER A 248 9.76 -15.43 13.27
C SER A 248 8.75 -14.77 14.22
N LEU A 249 8.10 -13.71 13.77
CA LEU A 249 7.06 -13.02 14.55
C LEU A 249 5.83 -13.91 14.78
N ARG A 250 5.42 -14.68 13.77
CA ARG A 250 4.34 -15.69 13.90
C ARG A 250 4.65 -16.68 15.02
N ASP A 251 5.85 -17.26 15.00
CA ASP A 251 6.27 -18.24 16.01
C ASP A 251 6.31 -17.62 17.42
N GLU A 252 6.76 -16.37 17.55
CA GLU A 252 6.78 -15.65 18.83
C GLU A 252 5.38 -15.41 19.40
N ILE A 253 4.42 -15.00 18.57
CA ILE A 253 3.02 -14.75 18.96
C ILE A 253 2.36 -16.07 19.39
N ILE A 254 2.50 -17.13 18.59
CA ILE A 254 1.96 -18.45 18.93
C ILE A 254 2.57 -18.97 20.23
N ALA A 255 3.89 -18.85 20.39
CA ALA A 255 4.56 -19.26 21.62
C ALA A 255 4.08 -18.43 22.83
N ALA A 256 3.77 -17.15 22.66
CA ALA A 256 3.21 -16.32 23.73
C ALA A 256 1.80 -16.79 24.15
N ALA A 257 0.93 -17.08 23.18
CA ALA A 257 -0.41 -17.63 23.44
C ALA A 257 -0.34 -18.96 24.19
N VAL A 258 0.49 -19.90 23.71
CA VAL A 258 0.66 -21.22 24.34
C VAL A 258 1.24 -21.09 25.75
N ARG A 259 2.21 -20.18 25.97
CA ARG A 259 2.75 -19.92 27.32
C ARG A 259 1.67 -19.43 28.28
N LEU A 260 0.87 -18.44 27.88
CA LEU A 260 -0.19 -17.92 28.73
C LEU A 260 -1.27 -18.98 29.00
N ALA A 261 -1.72 -19.70 27.96
CA ALA A 261 -2.67 -20.78 28.11
C ALA A 261 -2.17 -21.88 29.05
N SER A 262 -0.88 -22.25 28.94
CA SER A 262 -0.26 -23.24 29.85
C SER A 262 -0.12 -22.71 31.27
N HIS A 263 0.23 -21.43 31.43
CA HIS A 263 0.39 -20.78 32.74
C HIS A 263 -0.91 -20.79 33.54
N VAL A 264 -2.03 -20.52 32.88
CA VAL A 264 -3.34 -20.52 33.54
C VAL A 264 -3.94 -21.93 33.62
N GLY A 265 -3.42 -22.92 32.89
CA GLY A 265 -4.03 -24.25 32.82
C GLY A 265 -5.36 -24.22 32.04
N TYR A 266 -5.34 -23.57 30.88
CA TYR A 266 -6.51 -23.33 30.05
C TYR A 266 -7.23 -24.63 29.68
N PHE A 267 -8.56 -24.61 29.64
CA PHE A 267 -9.40 -25.77 29.35
C PHE A 267 -10.39 -25.47 28.21
N ASN A 268 -10.61 -26.45 27.33
CA ASN A 268 -11.46 -26.36 26.15
C ASN A 268 -10.95 -25.34 25.11
N ALA A 269 -11.81 -24.84 24.21
CA ALA A 269 -11.42 -23.88 23.18
C ALA A 269 -11.41 -22.43 23.67
N GLY A 270 -10.43 -21.68 23.19
CA GLY A 270 -10.31 -20.24 23.39
C GLY A 270 -9.49 -19.57 22.31
N THR A 271 -9.60 -18.26 22.23
CA THR A 271 -8.75 -17.45 21.35
C THR A 271 -7.97 -16.45 22.16
N PHE A 272 -6.67 -16.34 21.86
CA PHE A 272 -5.78 -15.35 22.45
C PHE A 272 -5.48 -14.29 21.39
N GLU A 273 -5.85 -13.03 21.66
CA GLU A 273 -5.78 -11.93 20.72
C GLU A 273 -4.56 -11.03 21.00
N PHE A 274 -3.92 -10.57 19.93
CA PHE A 274 -2.71 -9.76 19.93
C PHE A 274 -2.83 -8.61 18.92
N LEU A 275 -2.17 -7.49 19.21
CA LEU A 275 -1.89 -6.43 18.25
C LEU A 275 -0.43 -6.49 17.84
N VAL A 276 -0.19 -6.58 16.53
CA VAL A 276 1.13 -6.44 15.91
C VAL A 276 1.26 -4.99 15.46
N ASP A 277 2.24 -4.27 15.98
CA ASP A 277 2.48 -2.88 15.62
C ASP A 277 3.24 -2.80 14.29
N THR A 278 2.61 -2.24 13.25
CA THR A 278 3.24 -2.04 11.94
C THR A 278 3.91 -0.67 11.81
N SER A 279 3.70 0.24 12.77
CA SER A 279 4.27 1.60 12.77
C SER A 279 5.74 1.66 13.21
N GLY A 280 6.28 0.58 13.79
CA GLY A 280 7.68 0.49 14.19
C GLY A 280 8.03 1.12 15.55
N SER A 281 7.06 1.25 16.47
CA SER A 281 7.19 1.96 17.75
C SER A 281 8.05 1.27 18.83
N GLY A 282 8.57 0.06 18.55
CA GLY A 282 9.62 -0.61 19.32
C GLY A 282 9.23 -1.93 20.00
N GLN A 283 7.94 -2.19 20.25
CA GLN A 283 7.44 -3.50 20.72
C GLN A 283 6.68 -4.17 19.56
N PRO A 284 7.14 -5.32 19.04
CA PRO A 284 6.63 -5.88 17.78
C PRO A 284 5.18 -6.40 17.89
N PHE A 285 4.76 -6.83 19.08
CA PHE A 285 3.38 -7.23 19.35
C PHE A 285 3.02 -7.12 20.84
N ALA A 286 1.72 -7.11 21.15
CA ALA A 286 1.20 -7.06 22.51
C ALA A 286 -0.12 -7.84 22.63
N PHE A 287 -0.29 -8.55 23.74
CA PHE A 287 -1.55 -9.19 24.13
C PHE A 287 -2.60 -8.14 24.46
N ILE A 288 -3.82 -8.35 23.96
CA ILE A 288 -4.96 -7.48 24.25
C ILE A 288 -6.01 -8.15 25.13
N GLU A 289 -6.44 -9.35 24.78
CA GLU A 289 -7.43 -10.12 25.52
C GLU A 289 -7.38 -11.60 25.12
N ALA A 290 -8.05 -12.45 25.89
CA ALA A 290 -8.36 -13.80 25.47
C ALA A 290 -9.86 -14.02 25.59
N ASN A 291 -10.51 -14.41 24.49
CA ASN A 291 -11.92 -14.75 24.53
C ASN A 291 -12.08 -16.20 24.96
N ALA A 292 -12.76 -16.38 26.10
CA ALA A 292 -12.91 -17.67 26.74
C ALA A 292 -14.06 -18.50 26.17
N ARG A 293 -14.09 -18.63 24.83
CA ARG A 293 -15.16 -19.27 24.07
C ARG A 293 -14.71 -19.64 22.67
N LEU A 294 -15.57 -20.38 21.96
CA LEU A 294 -15.50 -20.47 20.51
C LEU A 294 -15.71 -19.08 19.89
N GLN A 295 -15.00 -18.77 18.82
CA GLN A 295 -15.20 -17.54 18.05
C GLN A 295 -15.97 -17.79 16.75
N VAL A 296 -16.56 -16.73 16.19
CA VAL A 296 -17.39 -16.80 14.98
C VAL A 296 -16.56 -17.31 13.80
N GLU A 297 -15.33 -16.82 13.72
CA GLU A 297 -14.26 -17.04 12.75
C GLU A 297 -13.44 -18.31 12.97
N HIS A 298 -13.85 -19.23 13.87
CA HIS A 298 -13.18 -20.53 13.99
C HIS A 298 -13.12 -21.31 12.66
N THR A 299 -14.10 -21.07 11.78
CA THR A 299 -14.27 -21.73 10.48
C THR A 299 -13.04 -21.61 9.58
N VAL A 300 -12.35 -20.46 9.53
CA VAL A 300 -11.14 -20.31 8.70
C VAL A 300 -10.01 -21.19 9.22
N THR A 301 -9.91 -21.35 10.55
CA THR A 301 -8.97 -22.28 11.17
C THR A 301 -9.33 -23.73 10.84
N GLU A 302 -10.62 -24.10 10.87
CA GLU A 302 -11.05 -25.44 10.47
C GLU A 302 -10.70 -25.75 9.01
N GLU A 303 -10.92 -24.81 8.09
CA GLU A 303 -10.64 -25.01 6.66
C GLU A 303 -9.14 -25.22 6.38
N VAL A 304 -8.26 -24.48 7.06
CA VAL A 304 -6.81 -24.62 6.82
C VAL A 304 -6.15 -25.77 7.59
N THR A 305 -6.72 -26.22 8.71
CA THR A 305 -6.15 -27.33 9.51
C THR A 305 -6.83 -28.67 9.23
N GLY A 306 -8.10 -28.64 8.84
CA GLY A 306 -8.98 -29.81 8.75
C GLY A 306 -9.49 -30.32 10.11
N VAL A 307 -9.30 -29.57 11.19
CA VAL A 307 -9.76 -29.93 12.53
C VAL A 307 -11.18 -29.39 12.75
N ASP A 308 -12.13 -30.25 13.12
CA ASP A 308 -13.43 -29.81 13.64
C ASP A 308 -13.27 -29.39 15.10
N ILE A 309 -13.26 -28.08 15.33
CA ILE A 309 -13.00 -27.50 16.65
C ILE A 309 -14.16 -27.83 17.60
N VAL A 310 -15.41 -27.77 17.12
CA VAL A 310 -16.59 -28.07 17.95
C VAL A 310 -16.62 -29.54 18.39
N GLN A 311 -16.29 -30.48 17.50
CA GLN A 311 -16.16 -31.89 17.90
C GLN A 311 -15.04 -32.07 18.92
N SER A 312 -13.94 -31.34 18.77
CA SER A 312 -12.84 -31.34 19.74
C SER A 312 -13.31 -30.81 21.11
N GLN A 313 -14.06 -29.69 21.14
CA GLN A 313 -14.66 -29.16 22.38
C GLN A 313 -15.54 -30.18 23.09
N LEU A 314 -16.42 -30.86 22.34
CA LEU A 314 -17.34 -31.87 22.88
C LEU A 314 -16.59 -33.09 23.43
N ARG A 315 -15.57 -33.57 22.72
CA ARG A 315 -14.77 -34.71 23.17
C ARG A 315 -13.90 -34.36 24.38
N ILE A 316 -13.32 -33.16 24.43
CA ILE A 316 -12.59 -32.65 25.60
C ILE A 316 -13.52 -32.55 26.80
N ALA A 317 -14.74 -32.03 26.62
CA ALA A 317 -15.75 -31.98 27.69
C ALA A 317 -16.16 -33.38 28.19
N GLN A 318 -16.04 -34.42 27.35
CA GLN A 318 -16.22 -35.83 27.72
C GLN A 318 -14.95 -36.48 28.32
N GLY A 319 -13.85 -35.74 28.44
CA GLY A 319 -12.61 -36.19 29.06
C GLY A 319 -11.53 -36.70 28.10
N ALA A 320 -11.68 -36.51 26.79
CA ALA A 320 -10.59 -36.79 25.84
C ALA A 320 -9.42 -35.82 26.05
N THR A 321 -8.19 -36.33 25.97
CA THR A 321 -6.97 -35.53 25.99
C THR A 321 -6.62 -35.00 24.60
N ILE A 322 -5.76 -33.98 24.53
CA ILE A 322 -5.20 -33.46 23.28
C ILE A 322 -4.57 -34.59 22.45
N ALA A 323 -3.85 -35.51 23.11
CA ALA A 323 -3.24 -36.68 22.46
C ALA A 323 -4.27 -37.69 21.93
N ASP A 324 -5.39 -37.91 22.63
CA ASP A 324 -6.47 -38.80 22.14
C ASP A 324 -7.11 -38.25 20.86
N LEU A 325 -7.10 -36.93 20.70
CA LEU A 325 -7.57 -36.24 19.49
C LEU A 325 -6.50 -36.15 18.41
N GLY A 326 -5.25 -36.55 18.71
CA GLY A 326 -4.09 -36.44 17.83
C GLY A 326 -3.60 -35.01 17.63
N LEU A 327 -4.05 -34.06 18.45
CA LEU A 327 -3.77 -32.62 18.32
C LEU A 327 -2.41 -32.21 18.90
N ASP A 328 -1.63 -33.17 19.40
CA ASP A 328 -0.24 -33.00 19.85
C ASP A 328 0.78 -33.10 18.70
N ASP A 329 0.35 -33.50 17.50
CA ASP A 329 1.18 -33.47 16.29
C ASP A 329 1.34 -32.03 15.74
N PRO A 330 2.57 -31.46 15.73
CA PRO A 330 2.80 -30.12 15.20
C PRO A 330 2.38 -29.94 13.74
N ALA A 331 2.33 -31.02 12.94
CA ALA A 331 1.90 -30.96 11.54
C ALA A 331 0.42 -30.58 11.37
N ILE A 332 -0.40 -30.71 12.41
CA ILE A 332 -1.81 -30.28 12.38
C ILE A 332 -1.93 -28.75 12.40
N ALA A 333 -0.99 -28.07 13.06
CA ALA A 333 -0.95 -26.62 13.09
C ALA A 333 -0.39 -25.99 11.80
N GLU A 334 0.17 -26.78 10.88
CA GLU A 334 0.60 -26.29 9.57
C GLU A 334 -0.60 -26.04 8.65
N ALA A 335 -0.87 -24.76 8.38
CA ALA A 335 -1.99 -24.34 7.55
C ALA A 335 -1.87 -24.82 6.08
N ARG A 336 -2.95 -25.40 5.57
CA ARG A 336 -3.07 -25.90 4.19
C ARG A 336 -3.64 -24.82 3.27
N GLY A 337 -2.77 -23.90 2.84
CA GLY A 337 -3.15 -22.78 1.98
C GLY A 337 -3.79 -21.64 2.77
N TYR A 338 -4.80 -20.98 2.19
CA TYR A 338 -5.50 -19.83 2.80
C TYR A 338 -7.01 -20.02 2.80
N ALA A 339 -7.66 -19.57 3.87
CA ALA A 339 -9.10 -19.42 3.98
C ALA A 339 -9.46 -17.97 4.31
N ILE A 340 -10.52 -17.46 3.69
CA ILE A 340 -11.09 -16.13 3.96
C ILE A 340 -12.55 -16.31 4.31
N GLN A 341 -12.97 -15.82 5.48
CA GLN A 341 -14.37 -15.71 5.87
C GLN A 341 -14.87 -14.29 5.63
N ALA A 342 -16.06 -14.21 5.02
CA ALA A 342 -16.85 -13.00 4.87
C ALA A 342 -18.10 -13.08 5.76
N ARG A 343 -18.30 -12.08 6.63
CA ARG A 343 -19.51 -11.95 7.47
C ARG A 343 -20.64 -11.27 6.70
N VAL A 344 -21.54 -12.06 6.13
CA VAL A 344 -22.72 -11.56 5.42
C VAL A 344 -23.79 -11.19 6.45
N CYS A 345 -24.04 -9.89 6.58
CA CYS A 345 -24.94 -9.31 7.55
C CYS A 345 -26.12 -8.59 6.86
N MET A 346 -27.25 -8.55 7.56
CA MET A 346 -28.48 -7.85 7.19
C MET A 346 -28.34 -6.35 7.52
N GLU A 347 -27.50 -5.64 6.77
CA GLU A 347 -27.20 -4.23 7.00
C GLU A 347 -26.95 -3.51 5.68
N SER A 348 -27.41 -2.26 5.59
CA SER A 348 -27.04 -1.30 4.55
C SER A 348 -25.97 -0.32 5.05
N MET A 349 -25.11 0.13 4.14
CA MET A 349 -24.01 1.06 4.43
C MET A 349 -24.34 2.45 3.89
N GLY A 350 -24.24 3.48 4.73
CA GLY A 350 -24.25 4.88 4.31
C GLY A 350 -22.89 5.34 3.80
N GLU A 351 -22.86 6.41 3.00
CA GLU A 351 -21.62 7.00 2.46
C GLU A 351 -20.65 7.50 3.54
N ASP A 352 -21.15 7.79 4.74
CA ASP A 352 -20.40 8.21 5.92
C ASP A 352 -19.92 7.03 6.80
N GLY A 353 -20.15 5.78 6.35
CA GLY A 353 -19.87 4.57 7.13
C GLY A 353 -20.93 4.20 8.15
N SER A 354 -22.03 4.95 8.24
CA SER A 354 -23.13 4.60 9.12
C SER A 354 -23.81 3.30 8.66
N VAL A 355 -24.23 2.51 9.64
CA VAL A 355 -24.74 1.16 9.42
C VAL A 355 -26.18 1.11 9.85
N ARG A 356 -27.04 0.59 8.98
CA ARG A 356 -28.46 0.42 9.30
C ARG A 356 -28.79 -1.07 9.24
N PRO A 357 -29.10 -1.70 10.39
CA PRO A 357 -29.63 -3.06 10.41
C PRO A 357 -30.94 -3.11 9.63
N GLU A 358 -31.09 -4.15 8.82
CA GLU A 358 -32.24 -4.40 7.95
C GLU A 358 -33.02 -5.61 8.49
N ALA A 359 -34.33 -5.61 8.33
CA ALA A 359 -35.16 -6.77 8.59
C ALA A 359 -36.28 -6.86 7.55
N GLY A 360 -36.72 -8.08 7.28
CA GLY A 360 -37.72 -8.36 6.26
C GLY A 360 -37.94 -9.86 6.10
N THR A 361 -38.60 -10.26 5.04
CA THR A 361 -38.80 -11.69 4.73
C THR A 361 -37.89 -12.07 3.58
N LEU A 362 -37.06 -13.09 3.77
CA LEU A 362 -36.20 -13.61 2.72
C LEU A 362 -37.07 -14.24 1.62
N THR A 363 -37.20 -13.63 0.45
CA THR A 363 -37.96 -14.22 -0.67
C THR A 363 -37.13 -15.26 -1.42
N ALA A 364 -35.81 -15.08 -1.47
CA ALA A 364 -34.85 -16.06 -1.94
C ALA A 364 -33.65 -16.14 -0.99
N TYR A 365 -33.12 -17.35 -0.82
CA TYR A 365 -31.88 -17.62 -0.09
C TYR A 365 -31.18 -18.82 -0.72
N GLU A 366 -30.23 -18.55 -1.62
CA GLU A 366 -29.46 -19.54 -2.35
C GLU A 366 -27.99 -19.37 -1.99
N ALA A 367 -27.55 -20.10 -0.96
CA ALA A 367 -26.19 -20.03 -0.45
C ALA A 367 -25.17 -20.60 -1.47
N PRO A 368 -24.00 -19.96 -1.63
CA PRO A 368 -22.97 -20.45 -2.53
C PRO A 368 -22.39 -21.76 -2.03
N SER A 369 -22.00 -22.62 -2.96
CA SER A 369 -21.48 -23.96 -2.68
C SER A 369 -20.49 -24.41 -3.75
N GLY A 370 -19.75 -25.48 -3.48
CA GLY A 370 -18.77 -26.05 -4.41
C GLY A 370 -17.43 -26.33 -3.75
N PRO A 371 -16.44 -26.87 -4.48
CA PRO A 371 -15.13 -27.15 -3.94
C PRO A 371 -14.48 -25.89 -3.35
N GLY A 372 -14.03 -25.97 -2.09
CA GLY A 372 -13.40 -24.85 -1.39
C GLY A 372 -14.35 -23.69 -1.04
N VAL A 373 -15.66 -23.90 -1.09
CA VAL A 373 -16.66 -22.92 -0.62
C VAL A 373 -17.52 -23.56 0.45
N ARG A 374 -17.48 -22.99 1.66
CA ARG A 374 -18.32 -23.36 2.81
C ARG A 374 -19.21 -22.17 3.18
N THR A 375 -20.47 -22.45 3.50
CA THR A 375 -21.41 -21.43 3.97
C THR A 375 -22.10 -21.88 5.25
N ASP A 376 -21.87 -21.16 6.34
CA ASP A 376 -22.49 -21.38 7.64
C ASP A 376 -23.52 -20.26 7.89
N GLY A 377 -24.81 -20.56 7.81
CA GLY A 377 -25.90 -19.58 7.95
C GLY A 377 -27.23 -20.20 8.37
N PHE A 378 -28.22 -19.35 8.67
CA PHE A 378 -29.55 -19.78 9.14
C PHE A 378 -30.73 -19.28 8.31
N GLY A 379 -30.48 -18.62 7.17
CA GLY A 379 -31.52 -18.15 6.26
C GLY A 379 -32.21 -19.29 5.50
N TYR A 380 -33.47 -19.06 5.12
CA TYR A 380 -34.23 -19.87 4.17
C TYR A 380 -35.36 -19.01 3.56
N ALA A 381 -35.82 -19.37 2.36
CA ALA A 381 -36.93 -18.65 1.72
C ALA A 381 -38.22 -18.72 2.55
N GLY A 382 -38.85 -17.57 2.78
CA GLY A 382 -40.00 -17.37 3.67
C GLY A 382 -39.63 -17.02 5.11
N TYR A 383 -38.35 -16.98 5.49
CA TYR A 383 -37.94 -16.62 6.85
C TYR A 383 -38.06 -15.11 7.09
N ALA A 384 -38.86 -14.72 8.08
CA ALA A 384 -38.96 -13.33 8.55
C ALA A 384 -37.86 -13.05 9.59
N THR A 385 -36.92 -12.19 9.24
CA THR A 385 -35.81 -11.77 10.09
C THR A 385 -36.27 -10.70 11.09
N SER A 386 -35.53 -10.51 12.18
CA SER A 386 -35.91 -9.63 13.28
C SER A 386 -34.75 -8.72 13.67
N LEU A 387 -35.06 -7.44 13.90
CA LEU A 387 -34.11 -6.44 14.42
C LEU A 387 -33.77 -6.62 15.91
N LEU A 388 -34.41 -7.58 16.59
CA LEU A 388 -34.11 -7.88 17.99
C LEU A 388 -32.79 -8.63 18.18
N TYR A 389 -32.28 -9.28 17.13
CA TYR A 389 -31.09 -10.12 17.16
C TYR A 389 -29.97 -9.52 16.30
N ASP A 390 -28.77 -10.11 16.43
CA ASP A 390 -27.60 -9.73 15.65
C ASP A 390 -27.83 -9.82 14.13
N SER A 391 -27.21 -8.91 13.38
CA SER A 391 -27.38 -8.78 11.93
C SER A 391 -26.69 -9.87 11.11
N LEU A 392 -25.75 -10.64 11.68
CA LEU A 392 -25.06 -11.71 10.95
C LEU A 392 -26.07 -12.75 10.48
N LEU A 393 -26.15 -12.97 9.16
CA LEU A 393 -27.06 -13.93 8.53
C LEU A 393 -26.33 -15.20 8.10
N ALA A 394 -25.12 -15.03 7.57
CA ALA A 394 -24.29 -16.12 7.08
C ALA A 394 -22.80 -15.76 7.10
N LYS A 395 -21.97 -16.79 7.15
CA LYS A 395 -20.52 -16.73 6.98
C LYS A 395 -20.18 -17.48 5.70
N VAL A 396 -19.57 -16.79 4.74
CA VAL A 396 -19.10 -17.41 3.50
C VAL A 396 -17.60 -17.57 3.58
N ILE A 397 -17.12 -18.80 3.48
CA ILE A 397 -15.71 -19.14 3.63
C ILE A 397 -15.19 -19.68 2.29
N GLY A 398 -14.24 -18.96 1.70
CA GLY A 398 -13.51 -19.41 0.53
C GLY A 398 -12.13 -19.94 0.93
N HIS A 399 -11.85 -21.20 0.59
CA HIS A 399 -10.58 -21.88 0.87
C HIS A 399 -9.84 -22.22 -0.42
N SER A 400 -8.55 -21.93 -0.46
CA SER A 400 -7.64 -22.39 -1.50
C SER A 400 -6.47 -23.15 -0.87
N PRO A 401 -6.16 -24.39 -1.30
CA PRO A 401 -4.97 -25.10 -0.83
C PRO A 401 -3.66 -24.51 -1.38
N SER A 402 -3.75 -23.52 -2.28
CA SER A 402 -2.61 -22.80 -2.84
C SER A 402 -1.93 -21.91 -1.78
N ARG A 403 -0.62 -21.73 -1.92
CA ARG A 403 0.15 -20.75 -1.14
C ARG A 403 0.02 -19.32 -1.69
N ASN A 404 -0.71 -19.11 -2.78
CA ASN A 404 -1.03 -17.79 -3.29
C ASN A 404 -2.33 -17.29 -2.65
N PHE A 405 -2.23 -16.27 -1.80
CA PHE A 405 -3.38 -15.66 -1.11
C PHE A 405 -4.47 -15.18 -2.09
N ALA A 406 -4.09 -14.64 -3.24
CA ALA A 406 -5.03 -14.15 -4.25
C ALA A 406 -6.00 -15.23 -4.78
N ASP A 407 -5.63 -16.51 -4.70
CA ASP A 407 -6.51 -17.62 -5.11
C ASP A 407 -7.70 -17.78 -4.14
N ALA A 408 -7.48 -17.55 -2.84
CA ALA A 408 -8.55 -17.52 -1.85
C ALA A 408 -9.43 -16.28 -2.02
N VAL A 409 -8.84 -15.11 -2.28
CA VAL A 409 -9.58 -13.86 -2.58
C VAL A 409 -10.52 -14.05 -3.77
N THR A 410 -10.00 -14.57 -4.88
CA THR A 410 -10.78 -14.82 -6.10
C THR A 410 -11.95 -15.78 -5.83
N ARG A 411 -11.72 -16.83 -5.03
CA ARG A 411 -12.75 -17.81 -4.69
C ARG A 411 -13.83 -17.21 -3.80
N THR A 412 -13.46 -16.46 -2.77
CA THR A 412 -14.42 -15.81 -1.87
C THR A 412 -15.24 -14.75 -2.60
N ALA A 413 -14.60 -13.92 -3.43
CA ALA A 413 -15.30 -12.93 -4.26
C ALA A 413 -16.31 -13.59 -5.22
N ARG A 414 -15.91 -14.71 -5.84
CA ARG A 414 -16.81 -15.51 -6.70
C ARG A 414 -17.98 -16.09 -5.93
N ALA A 415 -17.74 -16.67 -4.75
CA ALA A 415 -18.80 -17.24 -3.91
C ALA A 415 -19.81 -16.17 -3.48
N LEU A 416 -19.34 -14.98 -3.10
CA LEU A 416 -20.21 -13.84 -2.76
C LEU A 416 -21.05 -13.39 -3.96
N ALA A 417 -20.50 -13.40 -5.18
CA ALA A 417 -21.24 -13.04 -6.40
C ALA A 417 -22.31 -14.08 -6.83
N GLU A 418 -22.24 -15.30 -6.29
CA GLU A 418 -23.21 -16.37 -6.49
C GLU A 418 -24.25 -16.46 -5.36
N PHE A 419 -24.08 -15.69 -4.27
CA PHE A 419 -24.98 -15.74 -3.13
C PHE A 419 -26.24 -14.93 -3.40
N ARG A 420 -27.33 -15.61 -3.73
CA ARG A 420 -28.65 -14.97 -3.90
C ARG A 420 -29.34 -14.78 -2.56
N ILE A 421 -29.60 -13.53 -2.19
CA ILE A 421 -30.43 -13.17 -1.05
C ILE A 421 -31.38 -12.07 -1.53
N GLU A 422 -32.69 -12.31 -1.44
CA GLU A 422 -33.72 -11.35 -1.84
C GLU A 422 -34.70 -11.10 -0.70
N GLY A 423 -35.36 -9.93 -0.73
CA GLY A 423 -36.33 -9.50 0.28
C GLY A 423 -35.73 -8.70 1.44
N ILE A 424 -34.39 -8.62 1.55
CA ILE A 424 -33.65 -7.71 2.44
C ILE A 424 -32.35 -7.23 1.79
N THR A 425 -31.83 -6.09 2.24
CA THR A 425 -30.50 -5.61 1.85
C THR A 425 -29.42 -6.26 2.73
N THR A 426 -28.25 -6.54 2.14
CA THR A 426 -27.09 -7.11 2.84
C THR A 426 -25.80 -6.36 2.51
N ASN A 427 -24.76 -6.60 3.30
CA ASN A 427 -23.43 -6.01 3.10
C ASN A 427 -22.55 -6.71 2.04
N ILE A 428 -23.10 -7.60 1.19
CA ILE A 428 -22.30 -8.37 0.22
C ILE A 428 -21.49 -7.45 -0.71
N GLY A 429 -22.11 -6.42 -1.28
CA GLY A 429 -21.42 -5.47 -2.17
C GLY A 429 -20.26 -4.74 -1.47
N PHE A 430 -20.45 -4.39 -0.20
CA PHE A 430 -19.40 -3.78 0.63
C PHE A 430 -18.21 -4.72 0.84
N ILE A 431 -18.46 -6.01 1.12
CA ILE A 431 -17.40 -7.01 1.25
C ILE A 431 -16.70 -7.24 -0.11
N GLN A 432 -17.43 -7.26 -1.22
CA GLN A 432 -16.83 -7.36 -2.55
C GLN A 432 -15.91 -6.17 -2.84
N ASN A 433 -16.31 -4.96 -2.45
CA ASN A 433 -15.44 -3.78 -2.53
C ASN A 433 -14.15 -3.99 -1.73
N ILE A 434 -14.23 -4.47 -0.48
CA ILE A 434 -13.06 -4.81 0.35
C ILE A 434 -12.15 -5.82 -0.35
N LEU A 435 -12.69 -6.94 -0.83
CA LEU A 435 -11.91 -8.00 -1.46
C LEU A 435 -11.26 -7.57 -2.78
N SER A 436 -11.84 -6.59 -3.46
CA SER A 436 -11.30 -6.00 -4.70
C SER A 436 -10.36 -4.81 -4.46
N HIS A 437 -10.28 -4.30 -3.22
CA HIS A 437 -9.48 -3.14 -2.89
C HIS A 437 -7.98 -3.48 -3.06
N PRO A 438 -7.19 -2.65 -3.79
CA PRO A 438 -5.78 -2.95 -4.04
C PRO A 438 -5.00 -3.26 -2.76
N GLY A 439 -5.17 -2.44 -1.71
CA GLY A 439 -4.52 -2.62 -0.41
C GLY A 439 -4.87 -3.91 0.35
N PHE A 440 -6.00 -4.56 0.00
CA PHE A 440 -6.35 -5.90 0.51
C PHE A 440 -5.74 -7.00 -0.36
N VAL A 441 -5.75 -6.83 -1.69
CA VAL A 441 -5.24 -7.82 -2.65
C VAL A 441 -3.73 -7.99 -2.56
N ASP A 442 -2.98 -6.88 -2.51
CA ASP A 442 -1.52 -6.88 -2.32
C ASP A 442 -1.12 -6.93 -0.84
N TYR A 443 -2.10 -6.80 0.06
CA TYR A 443 -1.95 -6.85 1.50
C TYR A 443 -1.02 -5.76 2.07
N SER A 444 -0.92 -4.61 1.38
CA SER A 444 -0.05 -3.48 1.76
C SER A 444 -0.65 -2.56 2.82
N ALA A 445 -1.98 -2.49 2.93
CA ALA A 445 -2.69 -1.48 3.73
C ALA A 445 -3.51 -2.07 4.89
N ILE A 446 -3.36 -3.36 5.22
CA ILE A 446 -4.20 -4.03 6.20
C ILE A 446 -3.76 -3.72 7.63
N HIS A 447 -4.60 -2.96 8.35
CA HIS A 447 -4.56 -2.72 9.80
C HIS A 447 -5.99 -2.47 10.32
N THR A 448 -6.17 -2.39 11.64
CA THR A 448 -7.49 -2.27 12.31
C THR A 448 -8.31 -1.04 11.93
N ARG A 449 -7.71 -0.04 11.26
CA ARG A 449 -8.39 1.17 10.79
C ARG A 449 -8.62 1.20 9.28
N PHE A 450 -8.18 0.18 8.55
CA PHE A 450 -8.28 0.11 7.09
C PHE A 450 -9.69 0.43 6.56
N ILE A 451 -10.75 -0.19 7.12
CA ILE A 451 -12.12 0.10 6.68
C ILE A 451 -12.53 1.53 7.05
N ASP A 452 -12.21 1.99 8.26
CA ASP A 452 -12.61 3.32 8.72
C ASP A 452 -11.94 4.44 7.89
N GLU A 453 -10.73 4.20 7.38
CA GLU A 453 -9.98 5.13 6.54
C GLU A 453 -10.41 5.07 5.07
N GLU A 454 -10.77 3.90 4.57
CA GLU A 454 -11.23 3.68 3.19
C GLU A 454 -12.76 3.73 3.03
N ILE A 455 -13.50 4.15 4.05
CA ILE A 455 -14.97 4.02 4.07
C ILE A 455 -15.65 4.70 2.89
N ALA A 456 -15.14 5.84 2.44
CA ALA A 456 -15.68 6.59 1.30
C ALA A 456 -15.46 5.89 -0.05
N SER A 457 -14.47 5.01 -0.17
CA SER A 457 -14.24 4.18 -1.35
C SER A 457 -15.04 2.87 -1.26
N LEU A 458 -15.08 2.27 -0.07
CA LEU A 458 -15.73 0.98 0.18
C LEU A 458 -17.26 1.05 0.23
N ALA A 459 -17.86 2.16 0.68
CA ALA A 459 -19.31 2.31 0.82
C ALA A 459 -20.03 2.70 -0.49
N ARG A 460 -19.30 3.03 -1.57
CA ARG A 460 -19.94 3.37 -2.86
C ARG A 460 -20.61 2.14 -3.45
N ASN A 461 -21.91 2.24 -3.70
CA ASN A 461 -22.62 1.29 -4.55
C ASN A 461 -22.05 1.40 -5.95
N THR A 462 -21.24 0.42 -6.34
CA THR A 462 -20.81 0.29 -7.72
C THR A 462 -21.74 -0.71 -8.40
N ASP A 463 -22.39 -0.28 -9.49
CA ASP A 463 -23.01 -1.15 -10.50
C ASP A 463 -21.97 -2.06 -11.21
N ALA A 464 -20.77 -2.25 -10.63
CA ALA A 464 -19.60 -2.85 -11.24
C ALA A 464 -19.42 -4.34 -10.92
N HIS A 465 -20.05 -4.85 -9.85
CA HIS A 465 -19.91 -6.27 -9.50
C HIS A 465 -20.93 -7.12 -10.26
N THR A 466 -20.45 -7.97 -11.16
CA THR A 466 -21.30 -8.93 -11.89
C THR A 466 -21.90 -9.93 -10.89
N GLN A 467 -23.22 -9.90 -10.69
CA GLN A 467 -23.93 -10.99 -10.01
C GLN A 467 -24.13 -12.16 -10.98
N PHE A 468 -23.86 -13.38 -10.52
CA PHE A 468 -24.00 -14.61 -11.33
C PHE A 468 -25.26 -15.40 -10.95
N VAL A 469 -26.35 -14.69 -10.74
CA VAL A 469 -27.68 -15.23 -10.43
C VAL A 469 -28.63 -14.84 -11.56
N ALA A 470 -29.54 -15.75 -11.93
CA ALA A 470 -30.54 -15.46 -12.94
C ALA A 470 -31.50 -14.40 -12.39
N GLU A 471 -31.72 -13.32 -13.12
CA GLU A 471 -32.82 -12.39 -12.85
C GLU A 471 -34.10 -13.22 -12.82
N GLY A 472 -34.72 -13.31 -11.64
CA GLY A 472 -36.02 -13.95 -11.50
C GLY A 472 -36.99 -13.21 -12.41
N SER A 473 -37.70 -13.96 -13.27
CA SER A 473 -38.86 -13.44 -13.99
C SER A 473 -39.82 -12.78 -13.00
N ASP A 474 -40.27 -11.56 -13.32
CA ASP A 474 -41.28 -10.73 -12.62
C ASP A 474 -42.68 -11.38 -12.51
N ASP A 475 -42.77 -12.68 -12.22
CA ASP A 475 -44.00 -13.45 -12.10
C ASP A 475 -44.01 -14.19 -10.75
N SER A 476 -44.21 -13.44 -9.65
CA SER A 476 -45.02 -13.96 -8.54
C SER A 476 -45.48 -12.83 -7.62
N ASP A 477 -46.73 -12.41 -7.82
CA ASP A 477 -47.62 -11.84 -6.81
C ASP A 477 -47.54 -12.68 -5.51
N GLY A 478 -46.74 -12.22 -4.55
CA GLY A 478 -46.65 -12.77 -3.20
C GLY A 478 -47.27 -11.81 -2.20
N ALA A 479 -48.61 -11.72 -2.19
CA ALA A 479 -49.38 -10.89 -1.27
C ALA A 479 -49.09 -11.23 0.21
N VAL A 480 -48.90 -10.18 1.03
CA VAL A 480 -49.02 -10.25 2.50
C VAL A 480 -50.10 -9.25 2.93
N ASP A 481 -51.19 -9.80 3.47
CA ASP A 481 -52.43 -9.14 3.87
C ASP A 481 -52.29 -8.45 5.25
N GLY A 482 -52.97 -7.31 5.45
CA GLY A 482 -53.02 -6.64 6.75
C GLY A 482 -53.62 -5.22 6.83
N LEU A 483 -53.82 -4.52 5.70
CA LEU A 483 -54.58 -3.27 5.63
C LEU A 483 -55.46 -3.33 4.39
N ALA A 484 -56.78 -3.29 4.56
CA ALA A 484 -57.76 -3.36 3.48
C ALA A 484 -57.34 -2.42 2.33
N GLU A 485 -57.21 -2.96 1.12
CA GLU A 485 -56.96 -2.16 -0.08
C GLU A 485 -58.03 -1.07 -0.18
N ALA A 486 -57.60 0.18 -0.35
CA ALA A 486 -58.52 1.24 -0.74
C ALA A 486 -59.05 0.91 -2.14
N VAL A 487 -60.32 0.52 -2.23
CA VAL A 487 -61.01 0.28 -3.49
C VAL A 487 -61.48 1.63 -4.03
N GLY A 488 -60.89 2.06 -5.14
CA GLY A 488 -61.31 3.26 -5.86
C GLY A 488 -62.70 3.12 -6.50
N PRO A 489 -63.27 4.22 -7.03
CA PRO A 489 -64.51 4.17 -7.81
C PRO A 489 -64.45 3.15 -8.97
N GLU A 490 -65.59 2.54 -9.32
CA GLU A 490 -65.68 1.50 -10.35
C GLU A 490 -65.13 2.01 -11.69
N GLY A 491 -64.05 1.39 -12.19
CA GLY A 491 -63.35 1.78 -13.42
C GLY A 491 -62.25 2.85 -13.25
N ALA A 492 -61.82 3.17 -12.02
CA ALA A 492 -60.68 4.06 -11.77
C ALA A 492 -59.39 3.28 -11.44
N ILE A 493 -58.25 3.77 -11.95
CA ILE A 493 -56.90 3.21 -11.75
C ILE A 493 -56.20 4.01 -10.64
N GLY A 494 -55.60 3.31 -9.68
CA GLY A 494 -54.87 3.95 -8.57
C GLY A 494 -53.40 4.22 -8.92
N LEU A 495 -52.99 5.48 -8.85
CA LEU A 495 -51.59 5.93 -8.87
C LEU A 495 -50.96 5.69 -7.51
N ARG A 496 -49.94 4.83 -7.47
CA ARG A 496 -49.39 4.23 -6.26
C ARG A 496 -48.14 4.94 -5.76
N ALA A 497 -47.94 4.95 -4.45
CA ALA A 497 -46.70 5.42 -3.85
C ALA A 497 -45.53 4.51 -4.27
N PRO A 498 -44.43 5.05 -4.83
CA PRO A 498 -43.29 4.24 -5.25
C PRO A 498 -42.44 3.74 -4.07
N MET A 499 -42.67 4.28 -2.87
CA MET A 499 -41.94 3.92 -1.66
C MET A 499 -42.76 4.29 -0.42
N GLN A 500 -42.32 3.80 0.75
CA GLN A 500 -42.87 4.24 2.03
C GLN A 500 -42.34 5.64 2.42
N GLY A 501 -43.23 6.53 2.84
CA GLY A 501 -42.86 7.88 3.29
C GLY A 501 -44.06 8.70 3.77
N THR A 502 -43.86 9.98 4.03
CA THR A 502 -44.92 10.92 4.42
C THR A 502 -45.35 11.74 3.22
N ILE A 503 -46.65 11.84 2.92
CA ILE A 503 -47.13 12.71 1.84
C ILE A 503 -46.90 14.17 2.25
N VAL A 504 -46.08 14.90 1.51
CA VAL A 504 -45.79 16.32 1.78
C VAL A 504 -46.53 17.27 0.85
N GLU A 505 -46.96 16.78 -0.31
CA GLU A 505 -47.76 17.56 -1.27
C GLU A 505 -48.69 16.65 -2.06
N ILE A 506 -49.89 17.15 -2.39
CA ILE A 506 -50.79 16.54 -3.37
C ILE A 506 -51.12 17.63 -4.38
N GLY A 507 -50.64 17.46 -5.62
CA GLY A 507 -50.65 18.47 -6.67
C GLY A 507 -51.90 18.47 -7.55
N VAL A 508 -52.89 17.62 -7.26
CA VAL A 508 -54.10 17.43 -8.07
C VAL A 508 -55.37 17.32 -7.21
N ALA A 509 -56.51 17.72 -7.76
CA ALA A 509 -57.83 17.64 -7.14
C ALA A 509 -58.79 16.76 -7.94
N VAL A 510 -59.84 16.26 -7.28
CA VAL A 510 -60.89 15.45 -7.93
C VAL A 510 -61.56 16.26 -9.04
N GLY A 511 -61.55 15.72 -10.27
CA GLY A 511 -62.04 16.36 -11.49
C GLY A 511 -60.95 16.96 -12.38
N ASP A 512 -59.69 17.00 -11.93
CA ASP A 512 -58.57 17.52 -12.74
C ASP A 512 -58.15 16.52 -13.82
N GLU A 513 -57.77 17.03 -14.99
CA GLU A 513 -57.11 16.25 -16.04
C GLU A 513 -55.60 16.13 -15.73
N VAL A 514 -55.07 14.90 -15.78
CA VAL A 514 -53.64 14.59 -15.59
C VAL A 514 -53.05 13.98 -16.85
N LEU A 515 -51.81 14.35 -17.17
CA LEU A 515 -51.04 13.85 -18.31
C LEU A 515 -50.06 12.75 -17.91
N ILE A 516 -49.65 11.92 -18.87
CA ILE A 516 -48.61 10.91 -18.66
C ILE A 516 -47.29 11.62 -18.25
N GLY A 517 -46.74 11.23 -17.11
CA GLY A 517 -45.51 11.77 -16.52
C GLY A 517 -45.70 12.97 -15.59
N GLN A 518 -46.92 13.49 -15.43
CA GLN A 518 -47.21 14.62 -14.55
C GLN A 518 -47.13 14.22 -13.06
N PRO A 519 -46.42 14.96 -12.20
CA PRO A 519 -46.44 14.75 -10.76
C PRO A 519 -47.84 15.00 -10.17
N VAL A 520 -48.36 14.04 -9.41
CA VAL A 520 -49.68 14.08 -8.76
C VAL A 520 -49.60 14.21 -7.23
N ALA A 521 -48.51 13.73 -6.62
CA ALA A 521 -48.23 13.87 -5.20
C ALA A 521 -46.72 13.82 -4.96
N VAL A 522 -46.27 14.30 -3.80
CA VAL A 522 -44.86 14.25 -3.38
C VAL A 522 -44.78 13.52 -2.04
N VAL A 523 -43.90 12.52 -1.97
CA VAL A 523 -43.66 11.71 -0.78
C VAL A 523 -42.27 12.03 -0.23
N GLU A 524 -42.21 12.48 1.01
CA GLU A 524 -40.95 12.68 1.74
C GLU A 524 -40.57 11.41 2.50
N ALA A 525 -39.44 10.85 2.12
CA ALA A 525 -38.82 9.73 2.79
C ALA A 525 -37.35 10.07 3.01
N MET A 526 -36.85 9.84 4.24
CA MET A 526 -35.43 10.04 4.57
C MET A 526 -34.88 11.44 4.25
N LYS A 527 -35.71 12.49 4.43
CA LYS A 527 -35.39 13.91 4.12
C LYS A 527 -35.22 14.23 2.62
N LEU A 528 -35.64 13.32 1.74
CA LEU A 528 -35.69 13.53 0.28
C LEU A 528 -37.15 13.46 -0.18
N GLN A 529 -37.50 14.33 -1.15
CA GLN A 529 -38.83 14.42 -1.73
C GLN A 529 -38.88 13.64 -3.05
N HIS A 530 -39.89 12.79 -3.21
CA HIS A 530 -40.07 11.94 -4.39
C HIS A 530 -41.42 12.24 -5.04
N ASP A 531 -41.41 12.57 -6.33
CA ASP A 531 -42.63 12.78 -7.12
C ASP A 531 -43.31 11.44 -7.44
N VAL A 532 -44.58 11.33 -7.08
CA VAL A 532 -45.51 10.31 -7.58
C VAL A 532 -46.06 10.83 -8.90
N LYS A 533 -45.72 10.19 -10.02
CA LYS A 533 -46.13 10.63 -11.36
C LYS A 533 -47.26 9.78 -11.91
N ALA A 534 -48.13 10.40 -12.72
CA ALA A 534 -49.18 9.68 -13.42
C ALA A 534 -48.59 8.83 -14.56
N GLU A 535 -48.84 7.53 -14.55
CA GLU A 535 -48.40 6.61 -15.61
C GLU A 535 -49.31 6.66 -16.85
N GLN A 536 -50.52 7.19 -16.70
CA GLN A 536 -51.55 7.27 -17.73
C GLN A 536 -52.27 8.63 -17.68
N ALA A 537 -52.81 9.08 -18.80
CA ALA A 537 -53.62 10.28 -18.86
C ALA A 537 -55.07 9.97 -18.43
N GLY A 538 -55.70 10.88 -17.70
CA GLY A 538 -57.04 10.64 -17.19
C GLY A 538 -57.58 11.78 -16.34
N ILE A 539 -58.79 11.58 -15.80
CA ILE A 539 -59.46 12.54 -14.91
C ILE A 539 -59.40 11.99 -13.48
N VAL A 540 -58.94 12.79 -12.52
CA VAL A 540 -58.84 12.38 -11.10
C VAL A 540 -60.22 12.08 -10.53
N ALA A 541 -60.45 10.81 -10.17
CA ALA A 541 -61.69 10.27 -9.66
C ALA A 541 -61.79 10.37 -8.13
N ALA A 542 -60.68 10.17 -7.42
CA ALA A 542 -60.61 10.27 -5.95
C ALA A 542 -59.16 10.49 -5.48
N VAL A 543 -59.00 11.07 -4.30
CA VAL A 543 -57.71 11.13 -3.57
C VAL A 543 -57.92 10.41 -2.25
N SER A 544 -57.13 9.37 -1.96
CA SER A 544 -57.33 8.47 -0.82
C SER A 544 -56.56 8.85 0.43
N MET A 545 -55.63 9.80 0.33
CA MET A 545 -54.75 10.23 1.41
C MET A 545 -54.63 11.75 1.45
N SER A 546 -54.19 12.30 2.58
CA SER A 546 -53.98 13.73 2.80
C SER A 546 -52.50 14.05 3.04
N VAL A 547 -52.12 15.31 2.83
CA VAL A 547 -50.79 15.81 3.23
C VAL A 547 -50.59 15.58 4.74
N GLY A 548 -49.48 14.96 5.10
CA GLY A 548 -49.13 14.53 6.46
C GLY A 548 -49.37 13.03 6.74
N ASP A 549 -50.09 12.32 5.87
CA ASP A 549 -50.32 10.89 6.03
C ASP A 549 -49.06 10.08 5.68
N VAL A 550 -48.84 8.99 6.42
CA VAL A 550 -47.77 8.03 6.12
C VAL A 550 -48.31 7.00 5.14
N VAL A 551 -47.70 6.96 3.95
CA VAL A 551 -48.04 6.02 2.87
C VAL A 551 -47.02 4.89 2.81
N ARG A 552 -47.48 3.66 2.58
CA ARG A 552 -46.62 2.50 2.32
C ARG A 552 -46.38 2.34 0.81
N GLU A 553 -45.27 1.73 0.45
CA GLU A 553 -44.98 1.37 -0.94
C GLU A 553 -46.13 0.57 -1.57
N GLY A 554 -46.48 0.92 -2.81
CA GLY A 554 -47.54 0.31 -3.59
C GLY A 554 -48.96 0.74 -3.20
N TYR A 555 -49.16 1.59 -2.20
CA TYR A 555 -50.49 2.05 -1.80
C TYR A 555 -51.02 3.13 -2.75
N PRO A 556 -52.25 3.03 -3.28
CA PRO A 556 -52.81 4.01 -4.20
C PRO A 556 -53.14 5.32 -3.47
N ILE A 557 -52.55 6.44 -3.91
CA ILE A 557 -52.72 7.80 -3.34
C ILE A 557 -53.81 8.58 -4.09
N VAL A 558 -53.82 8.49 -5.42
CA VAL A 558 -54.76 9.19 -6.31
C VAL A 558 -55.37 8.17 -7.27
N PHE A 559 -56.68 8.21 -7.49
CA PHE A 559 -57.37 7.38 -8.47
C PHE A 559 -57.77 8.22 -9.69
N ILE A 560 -57.58 7.70 -10.90
CA ILE A 560 -57.91 8.37 -12.16
C ILE A 560 -58.81 7.49 -13.04
N HIS A 561 -59.76 8.08 -13.76
CA HIS A 561 -60.48 7.42 -14.85
C HIS A 561 -59.74 7.68 -16.16
N GLU A 562 -59.49 6.62 -16.92
CA GLU A 562 -58.86 6.71 -18.24
C GLU A 562 -59.71 7.60 -19.16
N SER A 563 -59.04 8.53 -19.87
CA SER A 563 -59.65 9.38 -20.88
C SER A 563 -59.35 8.80 -22.27
N ASP A 564 -60.37 8.64 -23.11
CA ASP A 564 -60.23 8.20 -24.52
C ASP A 564 -59.65 9.31 -25.44
N GLU A 565 -59.40 10.51 -24.90
CA GLU A 565 -58.79 11.62 -25.65
C GLU A 565 -57.25 11.57 -25.55
N ASP A 566 -56.56 11.66 -26.69
CA ASP A 566 -55.10 11.66 -26.79
C ASP A 566 -54.53 12.99 -26.26
N LEU A 567 -54.40 13.09 -24.94
CA LEU A 567 -54.02 14.31 -24.22
C LEU A 567 -52.51 14.64 -24.29
N GLY A 568 -51.69 13.76 -24.88
CA GLY A 568 -50.24 13.92 -25.00
C GLY A 568 -49.45 13.60 -23.71
N ALA A 569 -48.15 13.40 -23.85
CA ALA A 569 -47.21 13.20 -22.74
C ALA A 569 -46.46 14.51 -22.42
N VAL A 570 -46.00 14.67 -21.18
CA VAL A 570 -45.15 15.82 -20.81
C VAL A 570 -43.84 15.75 -21.61
N GLU A 571 -43.62 16.69 -22.53
CA GLU A 571 -42.31 16.83 -23.21
C GLU A 571 -41.24 17.25 -22.19
N SER A 572 -40.42 16.29 -21.75
CA SER A 572 -39.23 16.59 -20.96
C SER A 572 -38.14 17.12 -21.89
N ASP A 573 -38.05 18.44 -22.03
CA ASP A 573 -36.94 19.09 -22.74
C ASP A 573 -35.64 18.93 -21.94
N THR A 574 -35.01 17.75 -22.09
CA THR A 574 -33.74 17.37 -21.44
C THR A 574 -32.52 17.79 -22.26
N SER A 575 -32.71 18.32 -23.48
CA SER A 575 -31.62 18.62 -24.41
C SER A 575 -30.94 19.97 -24.14
N ALA A 576 -31.67 20.94 -23.56
CA ALA A 576 -31.16 22.30 -23.37
C ALA A 576 -30.25 22.48 -22.13
N ALA A 577 -30.17 21.48 -21.24
CA ALA A 577 -29.55 21.65 -19.91
C ALA A 577 -28.17 21.01 -19.73
N LEU A 578 -27.66 20.20 -20.67
CA LEU A 578 -26.36 19.53 -20.52
C LEU A 578 -25.17 20.50 -20.57
N ASP A 579 -25.29 21.59 -21.33
CA ASP A 579 -24.27 22.64 -21.40
C ASP A 579 -24.41 23.67 -20.27
N SER A 580 -25.49 23.59 -19.47
CA SER A 580 -25.68 24.48 -18.33
C SER A 580 -24.82 24.04 -17.16
N ILE A 581 -23.87 24.89 -16.78
CA ILE A 581 -23.00 24.64 -15.61
C ILE A 581 -23.85 24.87 -14.36
N ARG A 582 -24.01 23.81 -13.55
CA ARG A 582 -24.67 23.89 -12.25
C ARG A 582 -23.88 24.81 -11.30
N ASP A 583 -24.57 25.42 -10.34
CA ASP A 583 -23.95 26.35 -9.40
C ASP A 583 -22.80 25.73 -8.59
N ASP A 584 -22.94 24.46 -8.19
CA ASP A 584 -21.87 23.72 -7.49
C ASP A 584 -20.66 23.46 -8.40
N MET A 585 -20.88 23.13 -9.67
CA MET A 585 -19.81 22.98 -10.66
C MET A 585 -19.16 24.32 -11.01
N ALA A 586 -19.93 25.42 -11.03
CA ALA A 586 -19.41 26.77 -11.23
C ALA A 586 -18.47 27.18 -10.08
N GLU A 587 -18.81 26.82 -8.84
CA GLU A 587 -17.96 27.05 -7.65
C GLU A 587 -16.62 26.30 -7.76
N VAL A 588 -16.63 25.03 -8.19
CA VAL A 588 -15.41 24.25 -8.43
C VAL A 588 -14.55 24.87 -9.54
N ASN A 589 -15.18 25.33 -10.63
CA ASN A 589 -14.48 25.99 -11.73
C ASN A 589 -13.84 27.31 -11.28
N GLU A 590 -14.55 28.13 -10.49
CA GLU A 590 -14.02 29.39 -9.97
C GLU A 590 -12.90 29.15 -8.94
N TRP A 591 -13.04 28.14 -8.08
CA TRP A 591 -11.98 27.74 -7.17
C TRP A 591 -10.73 27.27 -7.91
N THR A 592 -10.87 26.46 -8.96
CA THR A 592 -9.75 25.99 -9.79
C THR A 592 -9.09 27.16 -10.53
N ALA A 593 -9.87 28.05 -11.15
CA ALA A 593 -9.35 29.20 -11.89
C ALA A 593 -8.50 30.14 -11.02
N ARG A 594 -8.84 30.27 -9.72
CA ARG A 594 -8.07 31.06 -8.74
C ARG A 594 -6.68 30.50 -8.45
N THR A 595 -6.37 29.26 -8.81
CA THR A 595 -5.08 28.62 -8.53
C THR A 595 -4.11 28.64 -9.71
N LEU A 596 -4.58 29.08 -10.88
CA LEU A 596 -3.79 29.12 -12.12
C LEU A 596 -2.99 30.43 -12.23
N ASP A 597 -1.94 30.42 -13.04
CA ASP A 597 -1.06 31.59 -13.28
C ASP A 597 -1.84 32.83 -13.72
N ALA A 598 -2.92 32.63 -14.49
CA ALA A 598 -3.80 33.70 -14.95
C ALA A 598 -4.44 34.52 -13.81
N ALA A 599 -4.61 33.94 -12.62
CA ALA A 599 -5.15 34.64 -11.45
C ALA A 599 -4.08 35.41 -10.65
N HIS A 600 -2.79 35.24 -10.96
CA HIS A 600 -1.66 35.81 -10.19
C HIS A 600 -0.64 36.59 -11.06
N PRO A 601 -1.07 37.53 -11.92
CA PRO A 601 -0.20 38.15 -12.93
C PRO A 601 0.99 38.95 -12.37
N GLU A 602 0.85 39.56 -11.19
CA GLU A 602 1.93 40.35 -10.57
C GLU A 602 3.12 39.47 -10.18
N ALA A 603 2.83 38.30 -9.62
CA ALA A 603 3.85 37.41 -9.13
C ALA A 603 4.50 36.63 -10.28
N VAL A 604 3.73 36.27 -11.33
CA VAL A 604 4.29 35.74 -12.59
C VAL A 604 5.30 36.74 -13.19
N ALA A 605 4.93 38.02 -13.25
CA ALA A 605 5.83 39.07 -13.75
C ALA A 605 7.10 39.22 -12.90
N ALA A 606 7.02 39.00 -11.57
CA ALA A 606 8.18 39.03 -10.69
C ALA A 606 9.16 37.89 -10.96
N LEU A 607 8.67 36.66 -11.19
CA LEU A 607 9.52 35.52 -11.59
C LEU A 607 10.17 35.75 -12.96
N HIS A 608 9.39 36.21 -13.94
CA HIS A 608 9.90 36.52 -15.28
C HIS A 608 10.96 37.63 -15.26
N ALA A 609 10.84 38.62 -14.38
CA ALA A 609 11.84 39.67 -14.20
C ALA A 609 13.19 39.14 -13.66
N LEU A 610 13.17 38.01 -12.96
CA LEU A 610 14.36 37.27 -12.53
C LEU A 610 14.88 36.31 -13.61
N GLY A 611 14.25 36.26 -14.78
CA GLY A 611 14.60 35.33 -15.87
C GLY A 611 14.20 33.89 -15.59
N ARG A 612 13.25 33.66 -14.68
CA ARG A 612 12.78 32.34 -14.24
C ARG A 612 11.35 32.11 -14.70
N ARG A 613 10.98 30.85 -14.93
CA ARG A 613 9.63 30.43 -15.29
C ARG A 613 8.80 30.07 -14.07
N THR A 614 7.48 30.03 -14.25
CA THR A 614 6.58 29.49 -13.22
C THR A 614 6.65 27.96 -13.18
N PRO A 615 6.24 27.32 -12.06
CA PRO A 615 6.13 25.87 -12.00
C PRO A 615 5.27 25.29 -13.13
N ARG A 616 4.16 25.94 -13.49
CA ARG A 616 3.26 25.46 -14.56
C ARG A 616 3.88 25.63 -15.95
N GLU A 617 4.57 26.73 -16.21
CA GLU A 617 5.33 26.90 -17.46
C GLU A 617 6.41 25.82 -17.63
N ASN A 618 7.10 25.44 -16.55
CA ASN A 618 8.07 24.34 -16.57
C ASN A 618 7.41 22.97 -16.81
N LEU A 619 6.24 22.73 -16.22
CA LEU A 619 5.49 21.49 -16.43
C LEU A 619 4.93 21.38 -17.84
N ASP A 620 4.39 22.47 -18.40
CA ASP A 620 3.83 22.50 -19.75
C ASP A 620 4.90 22.23 -20.82
N ASP A 621 6.15 22.67 -20.59
CA ASP A 621 7.27 22.36 -21.48
C ASP A 621 7.85 20.94 -21.25
N LEU A 622 7.79 20.43 -20.02
CA LEU A 622 8.27 19.09 -19.68
C LEU A 622 7.33 17.99 -20.22
N ILE A 623 6.04 18.12 -19.94
CA ILE A 623 5.01 17.09 -20.10
C ILE A 623 4.33 17.21 -21.47
N ASP A 624 4.03 16.07 -22.11
CA ASP A 624 3.30 16.05 -23.37
C ASP A 624 1.92 16.71 -23.21
N ALA A 625 1.56 17.59 -24.15
CA ALA A 625 0.35 18.39 -24.09
C ALA A 625 -0.93 17.56 -23.84
N GLY A 626 -1.69 17.95 -22.81
CA GLY A 626 -2.95 17.32 -22.42
C GLY A 626 -2.81 16.01 -21.61
N SER A 627 -1.59 15.56 -21.31
CA SER A 627 -1.37 14.34 -20.54
C SER A 627 -1.29 14.55 -19.02
N PHE A 628 -0.98 15.78 -18.57
CA PHE A 628 -0.80 16.05 -17.14
C PHE A 628 -2.12 15.96 -16.37
N ARG A 629 -2.09 15.21 -15.27
CA ARG A 629 -3.16 15.06 -14.29
C ARG A 629 -2.59 15.43 -12.93
N GLU A 630 -2.95 16.62 -12.47
CA GLU A 630 -2.56 17.15 -11.17
C GLU A 630 -3.28 16.38 -10.05
N PHE A 631 -2.57 16.10 -8.96
CA PHE A 631 -3.10 15.40 -7.79
C PHE A 631 -3.41 16.36 -6.65
N GLY A 632 -4.53 16.09 -5.97
CA GLY A 632 -5.01 16.87 -4.83
C GLY A 632 -5.80 18.13 -5.24
N PRO A 633 -6.31 18.88 -4.25
CA PRO A 633 -6.89 20.21 -4.51
C PRO A 633 -5.85 21.05 -5.27
N PRO A 634 -6.20 21.74 -6.38
CA PRO A 634 -5.27 22.58 -7.12
C PRO A 634 -4.56 23.46 -6.10
N ALA A 635 -3.25 23.30 -5.99
CA ALA A 635 -2.52 24.02 -4.95
C ALA A 635 -2.72 25.51 -5.19
N SER A 636 -3.06 26.29 -4.16
CA SER A 636 -2.94 27.75 -4.21
C SER A 636 -1.47 28.08 -4.44
N GLY A 637 -1.03 28.13 -5.68
CA GLY A 637 0.36 27.84 -5.97
C GLY A 637 0.73 28.00 -7.43
N SER A 638 0.16 28.97 -8.12
CA SER A 638 0.82 29.49 -9.32
C SER A 638 1.98 30.42 -8.98
N VAL A 639 1.99 31.08 -7.80
CA VAL A 639 3.14 31.94 -7.44
C VAL A 639 3.42 32.18 -5.94
N GLU A 640 2.48 31.95 -5.03
CA GLU A 640 2.63 32.34 -3.61
C GLU A 640 3.16 31.25 -2.66
N GLY A 641 3.64 30.12 -3.20
CA GLY A 641 4.26 29.04 -2.42
C GLY A 641 3.35 27.84 -2.21
N GLY A 642 3.51 26.82 -3.06
CA GLY A 642 2.81 25.53 -2.99
C GLY A 642 3.60 24.44 -3.71
N THR A 643 3.15 23.19 -3.61
CA THR A 643 3.69 22.06 -4.40
C THR A 643 2.71 21.70 -5.50
N VAL A 644 3.16 21.72 -6.76
CA VAL A 644 2.41 21.18 -7.89
C VAL A 644 2.92 19.77 -8.15
N MET A 645 2.02 18.80 -8.19
CA MET A 645 2.41 17.40 -8.36
C MET A 645 1.36 16.61 -9.10
N GLY A 646 1.76 15.54 -9.78
CA GLY A 646 0.84 14.72 -10.56
C GLY A 646 1.57 13.76 -11.48
N MET A 647 0.84 13.22 -12.44
CA MET A 647 1.37 12.34 -13.47
C MET A 647 1.08 12.86 -14.87
N GLY A 648 1.96 12.53 -15.81
CA GLY A 648 1.75 12.77 -17.23
C GLY A 648 2.64 11.86 -18.06
N THR A 649 2.88 12.25 -19.31
CA THR A 649 3.83 11.56 -20.18
C THR A 649 4.94 12.51 -20.64
N VAL A 650 6.15 11.99 -20.81
CA VAL A 650 7.31 12.67 -21.39
C VAL A 650 7.84 11.80 -22.52
N ASN A 651 7.99 12.38 -23.71
CA ASN A 651 8.44 11.71 -24.93
C ASN A 651 7.46 10.68 -25.52
N ALA A 652 6.14 10.76 -25.28
CA ALA A 652 5.18 9.76 -25.76
C ALA A 652 5.23 9.53 -27.28
N LYS A 653 5.55 10.56 -28.07
CA LYS A 653 5.73 10.46 -29.53
C LYS A 653 6.92 9.58 -29.95
N VAL A 654 7.92 9.41 -29.07
CA VAL A 654 9.16 8.69 -29.37
C VAL A 654 9.11 7.25 -28.83
N VAL A 655 8.61 7.07 -27.61
CA VAL A 655 8.66 5.79 -26.87
C VAL A 655 7.30 5.14 -26.62
N GLY A 656 6.20 5.81 -27.01
CA GLY A 656 4.82 5.39 -26.75
C GLY A 656 4.32 5.81 -25.36
N GLU A 657 2.99 5.95 -25.20
CA GLU A 657 2.37 6.44 -23.97
C GLU A 657 2.72 5.62 -22.73
N THR A 658 2.81 4.29 -22.84
CA THR A 658 3.09 3.41 -21.69
C THR A 658 4.48 3.62 -21.11
N ASN A 659 5.51 3.76 -21.96
CA ASN A 659 6.90 3.96 -21.54
C ASN A 659 7.19 5.43 -21.21
N ALA A 660 6.35 6.36 -21.70
CA ALA A 660 6.50 7.79 -21.47
C ALA A 660 5.97 8.25 -20.11
N ARG A 661 5.24 7.42 -19.37
CA ARG A 661 4.68 7.79 -18.07
C ARG A 661 5.76 8.34 -17.14
N VAL A 662 5.46 9.45 -16.48
CA VAL A 662 6.33 10.10 -15.51
C VAL A 662 5.48 10.68 -14.38
N ALA A 663 5.97 10.62 -13.16
CA ALA A 663 5.47 11.43 -12.07
C ALA A 663 6.30 12.71 -11.97
N VAL A 664 5.66 13.82 -11.61
CA VAL A 664 6.36 15.08 -11.38
C VAL A 664 5.96 15.66 -10.04
N VAL A 665 6.96 16.14 -9.33
CA VAL A 665 6.80 16.93 -8.11
C VAL A 665 7.57 18.23 -8.32
N HIS A 666 6.86 19.34 -8.40
CA HIS A 666 7.45 20.67 -8.39
C HIS A 666 7.23 21.30 -7.02
N ALA A 667 8.27 21.22 -6.19
CA ALA A 667 8.19 21.58 -4.78
C ALA A 667 8.86 22.93 -4.50
N ASN A 668 8.14 23.84 -3.84
CA ASN A 668 8.72 24.94 -3.08
C ASN A 668 8.52 24.66 -1.58
N TYR A 669 9.31 23.73 -1.06
CA TYR A 669 9.01 22.94 0.14
C TYR A 669 8.87 23.75 1.45
N MET A 670 9.35 25.01 1.51
CA MET A 670 9.62 25.69 2.80
C MET A 670 9.03 27.09 2.97
N THR A 671 8.14 27.54 2.10
CA THR A 671 7.26 28.71 2.36
C THR A 671 5.91 28.33 2.97
N THR A 672 5.60 27.04 3.09
CA THR A 672 4.38 26.55 3.75
C THR A 672 4.79 25.66 4.92
N GLY A 673 4.29 25.97 6.12
CA GLY A 673 4.76 25.36 7.36
C GLY A 673 4.71 23.83 7.35
N TYR A 674 5.65 23.23 8.11
CA TYR A 674 5.84 21.80 8.43
C TYR A 674 4.57 20.97 8.72
N ALA A 675 3.39 21.58 8.85
CA ALA A 675 2.15 20.93 9.23
C ALA A 675 1.25 20.49 8.04
N HIS A 676 1.43 21.02 6.82
CA HIS A 676 0.48 20.78 5.72
C HIS A 676 1.11 20.38 4.35
N GLY A 677 2.44 20.36 4.24
CA GLY A 677 3.15 20.06 2.99
C GLY A 677 3.58 18.59 2.81
N HIS A 678 3.90 17.87 3.89
CA HIS A 678 4.51 16.52 3.82
C HIS A 678 3.54 15.44 3.33
N TYR A 679 2.29 15.46 3.78
CA TYR A 679 1.23 14.49 3.44
C TYR A 679 0.93 14.35 1.93
N ARG A 680 1.44 15.27 1.09
CA ARG A 680 1.16 15.30 -0.35
C ARG A 680 2.22 14.62 -1.21
N GLN A 681 3.51 14.85 -0.94
CA GLN A 681 4.58 14.26 -1.77
C GLN A 681 4.77 12.77 -1.51
N GLU A 682 4.56 12.32 -0.27
CA GLU A 682 4.68 10.91 0.12
C GLU A 682 3.74 10.01 -0.70
N GLN A 683 2.51 10.46 -0.99
CA GLN A 683 1.57 9.76 -1.88
C GLN A 683 2.12 9.58 -3.31
N VAL A 684 2.80 10.60 -3.84
CA VAL A 684 3.42 10.52 -5.18
C VAL A 684 4.63 9.59 -5.14
N HIS A 685 5.45 9.65 -4.09
CA HIS A 685 6.59 8.74 -3.92
C HIS A 685 6.14 7.28 -3.82
N GLU A 686 5.03 7.04 -3.13
CA GLU A 686 4.45 5.71 -2.97
C GLU A 686 3.90 5.17 -4.30
N LEU A 687 3.14 5.99 -5.03
CA LEU A 687 2.68 5.65 -6.36
C LEU A 687 3.86 5.37 -7.32
N VAL A 688 4.89 6.22 -7.28
CA VAL A 688 6.13 6.06 -8.06
C VAL A 688 6.81 4.73 -7.73
N ARG A 689 6.88 4.36 -6.46
CA ARG A 689 7.45 3.09 -5.99
C ARG A 689 6.66 1.91 -6.53
N ASP A 690 5.35 1.94 -6.38
CA ASP A 690 4.50 0.77 -6.62
C ASP A 690 4.28 0.57 -8.12
N TRP A 691 4.06 1.66 -8.86
CA TRP A 691 3.80 1.63 -10.31
C TRP A 691 5.08 1.74 -11.15
N ARG A 692 6.22 1.99 -10.50
CA ARG A 692 7.56 2.02 -11.08
C ARG A 692 7.70 3.01 -12.22
N VAL A 693 7.20 4.20 -11.95
CA VAL A 693 7.20 5.31 -12.89
C VAL A 693 8.40 6.20 -12.58
N PRO A 694 9.18 6.66 -13.57
CA PRO A 694 10.21 7.67 -13.32
C PRO A 694 9.64 8.91 -12.63
N LEU A 695 10.47 9.59 -11.83
CA LEU A 695 10.07 10.79 -11.10
C LEU A 695 10.98 11.96 -11.44
N VAL A 696 10.38 13.09 -11.81
CA VAL A 696 11.06 14.39 -11.94
C VAL A 696 10.73 15.26 -10.73
N LEU A 697 11.76 15.63 -9.97
CA LEU A 697 11.66 16.53 -8.83
C LEU A 697 12.24 17.90 -9.20
N PHE A 698 11.41 18.93 -9.23
CA PHE A 698 11.91 20.32 -9.18
C PHE A 698 12.07 20.72 -7.72
N SER A 699 13.29 21.04 -7.33
CA SER A 699 13.66 21.31 -5.93
C SER A 699 14.05 22.77 -5.74
N GLU A 700 13.21 23.54 -5.05
CA GLU A 700 13.45 24.96 -4.76
C GLU A 700 13.00 25.33 -3.32
N GLY A 701 13.66 26.32 -2.72
CA GLY A 701 13.41 26.89 -1.39
C GLY A 701 14.62 26.86 -0.44
N GLU A 702 14.69 27.84 0.47
CA GLU A 702 15.81 28.03 1.42
C GLU A 702 15.79 27.12 2.67
N GLY A 703 14.68 26.47 3.01
CA GLY A 703 14.67 25.61 4.21
C GLY A 703 14.36 26.30 5.55
N MET A 704 13.56 27.37 5.59
CA MET A 704 13.28 28.10 6.83
C MET A 704 12.04 27.59 7.60
N PRO A 705 12.11 27.36 8.93
CA PRO A 705 10.92 27.15 9.74
C PRO A 705 10.08 28.43 9.80
N HIS A 706 8.81 28.38 9.38
CA HIS A 706 7.88 29.51 9.48
C HIS A 706 7.55 29.91 10.93
N SER A 707 7.94 29.10 11.92
CA SER A 707 7.61 29.29 13.33
C SER A 707 8.86 29.30 14.20
N VAL A 708 8.96 30.33 15.04
CA VAL A 708 9.95 30.49 16.12
C VAL A 708 9.64 29.51 17.28
N LEU A 709 9.46 28.23 16.99
CA LEU A 709 9.20 27.20 17.99
C LEU A 709 10.53 26.76 18.58
N PHE A 710 10.93 27.42 19.66
CA PHE A 710 12.02 26.94 20.51
C PHE A 710 11.54 25.68 21.26
N GLY A 711 11.97 24.51 20.77
CA GLY A 711 11.95 23.23 21.47
C GLY A 711 10.58 22.65 21.81
N THR A 712 10.15 21.66 21.02
CA THR A 712 9.41 20.46 21.50
C THR A 712 9.37 19.32 20.48
N SER A 713 9.60 19.56 19.18
CA SER A 713 9.75 18.49 18.18
C SER A 713 10.84 18.80 17.15
N VAL A 714 11.65 17.80 16.83
CA VAL A 714 12.47 17.76 15.60
C VAL A 714 11.73 16.82 14.67
N GLY A 715 11.53 17.19 13.40
CA GLY A 715 10.84 16.34 12.42
C GLY A 715 11.65 15.12 11.99
N VAL A 716 12.23 14.37 12.96
CA VAL A 716 12.99 13.14 12.72
C VAL A 716 12.10 11.99 12.23
N ASP A 717 10.81 12.05 12.54
CA ASP A 717 9.82 11.06 12.12
C ASP A 717 9.26 11.35 10.71
N ALA A 718 9.69 12.43 10.04
CA ALA A 718 9.28 12.73 8.67
C ALA A 718 9.86 11.69 7.71
N SER A 719 9.01 10.85 7.12
CA SER A 719 9.44 9.73 6.29
C SER A 719 9.85 10.14 4.88
N VAL A 720 9.39 11.29 4.38
CA VAL A 720 9.69 11.84 3.03
C VAL A 720 11.14 11.65 2.56
N PHE A 721 12.15 11.89 3.39
CA PHE A 721 13.55 11.70 3.02
C PHE A 721 13.91 10.22 2.87
N ALA A 722 13.45 9.38 3.79
CA ALA A 722 13.66 7.94 3.76
C ALA A 722 12.92 7.31 2.57
N ASP A 723 11.68 7.71 2.33
CA ASP A 723 10.84 7.17 1.25
C ASP A 723 11.32 7.61 -0.12
N PHE A 724 11.74 8.87 -0.28
CA PHE A 724 12.39 9.32 -1.52
C PHE A 724 13.71 8.60 -1.76
N ALA A 725 14.57 8.45 -0.73
CA ALA A 725 15.83 7.71 -0.86
C ALA A 725 15.60 6.22 -1.23
N LYS A 726 14.52 5.60 -0.75
CA LYS A 726 14.12 4.25 -1.16
C LYS A 726 13.72 4.15 -2.64
N LEU A 727 13.51 5.25 -3.37
CA LEU A 727 13.28 5.19 -4.82
C LEU A 727 14.57 4.99 -5.63
N SER A 728 15.73 5.34 -5.07
CA SER A 728 17.03 5.17 -5.75
C SER A 728 17.26 3.71 -6.14
N GLY A 729 17.66 3.49 -7.39
CA GLY A 729 17.86 2.17 -7.99
C GLY A 729 16.57 1.37 -8.27
N HIS A 730 15.40 1.92 -7.96
CA HIS A 730 14.09 1.34 -8.29
C HIS A 730 13.49 1.96 -9.55
N VAL A 731 13.45 3.30 -9.58
CA VAL A 731 12.96 4.11 -10.70
C VAL A 731 13.98 5.21 -11.04
N PRO A 732 14.06 5.68 -12.29
CA PRO A 732 14.89 6.83 -12.62
C PRO A 732 14.42 8.08 -11.88
N LEU A 733 15.32 8.70 -11.12
CA LEU A 733 15.08 9.94 -10.39
C LEU A 733 15.83 11.11 -11.04
N VAL A 734 15.08 12.12 -11.50
CA VAL A 734 15.62 13.32 -12.14
C VAL A 734 15.39 14.52 -11.24
N GLY A 735 16.47 15.08 -10.74
CA GLY A 735 16.47 16.33 -9.98
C GLY A 735 16.66 17.53 -10.90
N VAL A 736 15.76 18.51 -10.83
CA VAL A 736 15.84 19.78 -11.56
C VAL A 736 15.94 20.93 -10.56
N ASN A 737 16.88 21.85 -10.78
CA ASN A 737 17.00 23.07 -10.00
C ASN A 737 17.11 24.31 -10.89
N THR A 738 16.16 25.22 -10.73
CA THR A 738 16.07 26.50 -11.46
C THR A 738 16.22 27.72 -10.54
N GLY A 739 16.50 27.51 -9.24
CA GLY A 739 16.59 28.56 -8.22
C GLY A 739 17.47 28.20 -7.02
N ASP A 740 17.06 28.63 -5.83
CA ASP A 740 17.77 28.31 -4.59
C ASP A 740 17.23 27.00 -4.01
N SER A 741 18.07 26.00 -3.79
CA SER A 741 17.70 24.72 -3.16
C SER A 741 18.62 24.47 -1.97
N PHE A 742 18.08 24.66 -0.76
CA PHE A 742 18.83 24.49 0.48
C PHE A 742 18.20 23.52 1.48
N ALA A 743 19.00 23.02 2.42
CA ALA A 743 18.57 22.15 3.52
C ALA A 743 17.85 20.89 3.01
N GLY A 744 16.60 20.66 3.44
CA GLY A 744 15.83 19.47 3.03
C GLY A 744 15.64 19.35 1.52
N ASN A 745 15.47 20.47 0.82
CA ASN A 745 15.34 20.48 -0.65
C ASN A 745 16.60 19.96 -1.32
N ALA A 746 17.77 20.41 -0.86
CA ALA A 746 19.05 19.95 -1.36
C ALA A 746 19.30 18.47 -1.03
N ALA A 747 18.82 17.99 0.12
CA ALA A 747 18.92 16.59 0.50
C ALA A 747 18.10 15.67 -0.42
N LEU A 748 16.85 16.03 -0.73
CA LEU A 748 16.02 15.30 -1.70
C LEU A 748 16.65 15.35 -3.09
N LEU A 749 17.10 16.53 -3.53
CA LEU A 749 17.75 16.72 -4.83
C LEU A 749 19.01 15.83 -4.95
N ALA A 750 19.82 15.74 -3.91
CA ALA A 750 21.03 14.91 -3.85
C ALA A 750 20.76 13.40 -3.83
N CYS A 751 19.52 12.97 -3.58
CA CYS A 751 19.12 11.56 -3.68
C CYS A 751 18.74 11.15 -5.12
N CYS A 752 18.62 12.10 -6.05
CA CYS A 752 18.32 11.81 -7.46
C CYS A 752 19.50 11.15 -8.17
N ASP A 753 19.22 10.42 -9.25
CA ASP A 753 20.25 9.79 -10.08
C ASP A 753 21.03 10.84 -10.91
N VAL A 754 20.37 11.95 -11.22
CA VAL A 754 20.96 13.11 -11.91
C VAL A 754 20.43 14.40 -11.31
N ILE A 755 21.30 15.39 -11.13
CA ILE A 755 20.95 16.78 -10.83
C ILE A 755 21.24 17.65 -12.05
N ILE A 756 20.20 18.31 -12.55
CA ILE A 756 20.22 19.23 -13.68
C ILE A 756 19.92 20.63 -13.15
N ALA A 757 20.88 21.53 -13.25
CA ALA A 757 20.79 22.85 -12.63
C ALA A 757 20.98 23.97 -13.66
N THR A 758 20.37 25.13 -13.45
CA THR A 758 20.69 26.32 -14.23
C THR A 758 21.98 26.97 -13.72
N GLU A 759 22.73 27.65 -14.59
CA GLU A 759 23.98 28.36 -14.22
C GLU A 759 23.80 29.32 -13.02
N GLN A 760 22.61 29.90 -12.90
CA GLN A 760 22.23 30.89 -11.88
C GLN A 760 21.63 30.30 -10.60
N SER A 761 21.32 28.99 -10.60
CA SER A 761 20.75 28.30 -9.43
C SER A 761 21.81 28.01 -8.37
N ASN A 762 21.34 27.73 -7.15
CA ASN A 762 22.19 27.42 -6.00
C ASN A 762 21.71 26.13 -5.32
N VAL A 763 22.63 25.22 -4.99
CA VAL A 763 22.39 23.98 -4.25
C VAL A 763 23.29 23.95 -3.03
N GLY A 764 22.76 23.73 -1.83
CA GLY A 764 23.61 23.58 -0.64
C GLY A 764 22.90 23.07 0.61
N MET A 765 23.63 22.48 1.55
CA MET A 765 23.00 21.96 2.78
C MET A 765 22.51 23.06 3.73
N THR A 766 23.04 24.28 3.61
CA THR A 766 22.72 25.38 4.53
C THR A 766 22.52 26.68 3.75
N GLY A 767 21.35 27.30 3.93
CA GLY A 767 21.02 28.58 3.28
C GLY A 767 21.65 29.81 3.98
N PRO A 768 21.72 30.97 3.29
CA PRO A 768 22.33 32.21 3.79
C PRO A 768 21.84 32.65 5.17
N SER A 769 20.53 32.58 5.38
CA SER A 769 19.86 32.99 6.62
C SER A 769 20.36 32.21 7.84
N VAL A 770 20.57 30.90 7.69
CA VAL A 770 21.04 30.00 8.77
C VAL A 770 22.52 30.21 9.08
N VAL A 771 23.36 30.41 8.05
CA VAL A 771 24.79 30.71 8.24
C VAL A 771 24.99 32.01 9.00
N ALA A 772 24.23 33.05 8.65
CA ALA A 772 24.27 34.34 9.33
C ALA A 772 23.80 34.22 10.79
N ALA A 773 22.71 33.49 11.04
CA ALA A 773 22.20 33.25 12.40
C ALA A 773 23.17 32.45 13.28
N SER A 774 23.97 31.56 12.68
CA SER A 774 24.98 30.74 13.37
C SER A 774 26.27 31.50 13.71
N GLY A 775 26.36 32.79 13.35
CA GLY A 775 27.53 33.62 13.63
C GLY A 775 28.72 33.39 12.68
N LEU A 776 28.50 32.72 11.54
CA LEU A 776 29.56 32.38 10.57
C LEU A 776 29.75 33.45 9.46
N GLY A 777 29.20 34.64 9.67
CA GLY A 777 29.26 35.76 8.73
C GLY A 777 28.07 35.80 7.78
N LYS A 778 28.00 36.86 6.97
CA LYS A 778 26.96 37.05 5.94
C LYS A 778 27.53 36.62 4.60
N HIS A 779 26.86 35.68 3.96
CA HIS A 779 27.22 35.11 2.66
C HIS A 779 25.97 35.15 1.77
N SER A 780 26.16 35.27 0.46
CA SER A 780 25.07 35.13 -0.53
C SER A 780 24.73 33.65 -0.77
N ALA A 781 23.59 33.37 -1.42
CA ALA A 781 23.24 32.01 -1.84
C ALA A 781 24.33 31.40 -2.76
N SER A 782 24.87 32.20 -3.67
CA SER A 782 25.93 31.77 -4.59
C SER A 782 27.28 31.52 -3.92
N ASP A 783 27.60 32.23 -2.83
CA ASP A 783 28.80 31.94 -2.04
C ASP A 783 28.72 30.56 -1.36
N LEU A 784 27.51 30.07 -1.07
CA LEU A 784 27.27 28.83 -0.31
C LEU A 784 26.89 27.64 -1.18
N GLY A 785 26.28 27.88 -2.35
CA GLY A 785 25.72 26.82 -3.19
C GLY A 785 25.81 27.05 -4.70
N GLY A 786 26.58 28.02 -5.17
CA GLY A 786 26.65 28.36 -6.60
C GLY A 786 26.93 27.15 -7.51
N THR A 787 26.10 26.98 -8.54
CA THR A 787 26.15 25.85 -9.47
C THR A 787 27.53 25.62 -10.09
N ALA A 788 28.30 26.68 -10.35
CA ALA A 788 29.65 26.56 -10.92
C ALA A 788 30.56 25.60 -10.12
N PHE A 789 30.70 25.80 -8.80
CA PHE A 789 31.56 24.93 -8.00
C PHE A 789 30.88 23.60 -7.64
N GLN A 790 29.55 23.56 -7.59
CA GLN A 790 28.81 22.31 -7.40
C GLN A 790 28.92 21.39 -8.63
N PHE A 791 29.08 21.94 -9.82
CA PHE A 791 29.39 21.18 -11.03
C PHE A 791 30.83 20.67 -11.02
N GLU A 792 31.80 21.52 -10.63
CA GLU A 792 33.22 21.14 -10.51
C GLU A 792 33.45 20.04 -9.46
N ASN A 793 32.72 20.06 -8.35
CA ASN A 793 32.86 19.07 -7.28
C ASN A 793 32.01 17.80 -7.49
N GLY A 794 31.19 17.75 -8.55
CA GLY A 794 30.39 16.59 -8.92
C GLY A 794 29.03 16.47 -8.25
N SER A 795 28.61 17.45 -7.45
CA SER A 795 27.27 17.48 -6.84
C SER A 795 26.17 17.77 -7.86
N VAL A 796 26.47 18.57 -8.89
CA VAL A 796 25.59 18.80 -10.06
C VAL A 796 26.12 18.00 -11.24
N ASP A 797 25.25 17.24 -11.91
CA ASP A 797 25.65 16.36 -13.01
C ASP A 797 25.61 17.06 -14.37
N LEU A 798 24.66 17.98 -14.55
CA LEU A 798 24.38 18.70 -15.79
C LEU A 798 24.03 20.16 -15.50
N VAL A 799 24.53 21.05 -16.35
CA VAL A 799 24.24 22.50 -16.24
C VAL A 799 23.63 22.98 -17.55
N ALA A 800 22.55 23.75 -17.45
CA ALA A 800 21.97 24.49 -18.57
C ALA A 800 22.00 25.99 -18.31
N LYS A 801 21.89 26.77 -19.39
CA LYS A 801 21.90 28.23 -19.32
C LYS A 801 20.65 28.78 -18.64
N ASP A 802 19.50 28.17 -18.88
CA ASP A 802 18.18 28.66 -18.47
C ASP A 802 17.22 27.49 -18.22
N ASP A 803 16.01 27.84 -17.76
CA ASP A 803 14.97 26.88 -17.37
C ASP A 803 14.55 25.98 -18.55
N ALA A 804 14.48 26.52 -19.78
CA ALA A 804 14.17 25.72 -20.96
C ALA A 804 15.23 24.63 -21.20
N GLY A 805 16.51 24.99 -21.07
CA GLY A 805 17.60 24.05 -21.24
C GLY A 805 17.61 22.93 -20.21
N VAL A 806 17.22 23.17 -18.94
CA VAL A 806 17.14 22.07 -17.97
C VAL A 806 16.00 21.10 -18.28
N ILE A 807 14.88 21.59 -18.83
CA ILE A 807 13.78 20.73 -19.30
C ILE A 807 14.23 19.84 -20.46
N GLU A 808 14.90 20.40 -21.46
CA GLU A 808 15.42 19.63 -22.60
C GLU A 808 16.39 18.52 -22.13
N LEU A 809 17.26 18.83 -21.16
CA LEU A 809 18.17 17.85 -20.57
C LEU A 809 17.43 16.78 -19.75
N ALA A 810 16.39 17.14 -19.00
CA ALA A 810 15.56 16.20 -18.25
C ALA A 810 14.84 15.22 -19.19
N GLN A 811 14.21 15.73 -20.26
CA GLN A 811 13.57 14.93 -21.30
C GLN A 811 14.58 13.99 -21.99
N LYS A 812 15.76 14.50 -22.32
CA LYS A 812 16.84 13.72 -22.93
C LYS A 812 17.33 12.61 -21.99
N TYR A 813 17.58 12.92 -20.72
CA TYR A 813 18.01 11.95 -19.71
C TYR A 813 16.96 10.85 -19.52
N LEU A 814 15.69 11.21 -19.31
CA LEU A 814 14.61 10.23 -19.16
C LEU A 814 14.54 9.28 -20.35
N SER A 815 14.75 9.79 -21.56
CA SER A 815 14.64 8.97 -22.78
C SER A 815 15.47 7.69 -22.71
N TYR A 816 16.68 7.70 -22.12
CA TYR A 816 17.55 6.52 -22.07
C TYR A 816 16.96 5.38 -21.23
N PHE A 817 16.07 5.70 -20.29
CA PHE A 817 15.41 4.74 -19.40
C PHE A 817 14.01 4.34 -19.88
N GLN A 818 13.50 5.00 -20.93
CA GLN A 818 12.20 4.73 -21.54
C GLN A 818 12.27 3.72 -22.71
N GLY A 819 13.45 3.18 -23.00
CA GLY A 819 13.68 2.15 -24.00
C GLY A 819 14.29 2.65 -25.32
N PRO A 820 14.28 1.80 -26.36
CA PRO A 820 14.91 2.10 -27.65
C PRO A 820 14.08 3.05 -28.52
N THR A 821 14.75 3.82 -29.37
CA THR A 821 14.11 4.67 -30.39
C THR A 821 14.12 4.00 -31.76
N GLN A 822 13.10 4.25 -32.58
CA GLN A 822 13.01 3.66 -33.92
C GLN A 822 13.81 4.43 -34.98
N GLN A 823 13.99 5.73 -34.78
CA GLN A 823 14.70 6.61 -35.72
C GLN A 823 16.06 7.00 -35.14
N PHE A 824 17.11 6.86 -35.94
CA PHE A 824 18.47 7.24 -35.60
C PHE A 824 19.29 7.56 -36.86
N GLU A 825 20.35 8.34 -36.70
CA GLU A 825 21.36 8.59 -37.73
C GLU A 825 22.75 8.32 -37.15
N ALA A 826 23.54 7.48 -37.82
CA ALA A 826 24.91 7.16 -37.41
C ALA A 826 25.91 8.10 -38.10
N PRO A 827 26.92 8.64 -37.38
CA PRO A 827 28.08 9.29 -37.97
C PRO A 827 28.89 8.33 -38.87
N ASP A 828 29.77 8.87 -39.71
CA ASP A 828 30.70 8.05 -40.50
C ASP A 828 31.75 7.40 -39.59
N GLN A 829 31.55 6.12 -39.30
CA GLN A 829 32.39 5.32 -38.41
C GLN A 829 33.86 5.25 -38.87
N ARG A 830 34.15 5.49 -40.16
CA ARG A 830 35.52 5.51 -40.69
C ARG A 830 36.38 6.60 -40.06
N ARG A 831 35.77 7.65 -39.50
CA ARG A 831 36.48 8.70 -38.73
C ARG A 831 37.29 8.09 -37.58
N MET A 832 36.81 7.02 -36.93
CA MET A 832 37.50 6.37 -35.80
C MET A 832 38.92 5.87 -36.14
N ARG A 833 39.20 5.56 -37.41
CA ARG A 833 40.54 5.15 -37.87
C ARG A 833 41.60 6.24 -37.74
N HIS A 834 41.18 7.49 -37.60
CA HIS A 834 42.06 8.66 -37.64
C HIS A 834 42.06 9.49 -36.35
N ILE A 835 41.21 9.15 -35.38
CA ILE A 835 41.10 9.91 -34.13
C ILE A 835 42.38 9.74 -33.30
N ILE A 836 42.91 8.51 -33.22
CA ILE A 836 44.13 8.23 -32.46
C ILE A 836 45.35 8.52 -33.34
N PRO A 837 46.23 9.45 -32.96
CA PRO A 837 47.44 9.73 -33.71
C PRO A 837 48.38 8.51 -33.71
N GLU A 838 48.99 8.22 -34.85
CA GLU A 838 50.03 7.18 -34.95
C GLU A 838 51.22 7.45 -34.03
N ASN A 839 51.51 8.74 -33.77
CA ASN A 839 52.48 9.12 -32.77
C ASN A 839 51.89 8.92 -31.36
N ARG A 840 52.28 7.82 -30.71
CA ARG A 840 51.81 7.39 -29.38
C ARG A 840 51.95 8.42 -28.25
N VAL A 841 52.87 9.38 -28.35
CA VAL A 841 53.05 10.42 -27.32
C VAL A 841 52.12 11.63 -27.53
N ARG A 842 51.42 11.69 -28.66
CA ARG A 842 50.48 12.79 -28.95
C ARG A 842 49.13 12.51 -28.30
N THR A 843 48.58 13.52 -27.64
CA THR A 843 47.23 13.46 -27.07
C THR A 843 46.15 13.54 -28.15
N TYR A 844 44.93 13.13 -27.80
CA TYR A 844 43.72 13.21 -28.62
C TYR A 844 42.48 13.34 -27.71
N GLU A 845 41.33 13.70 -28.28
CA GLU A 845 40.08 13.81 -27.54
C GLU A 845 39.30 12.48 -27.56
N MET A 846 39.18 11.83 -26.41
CA MET A 846 38.38 10.59 -26.29
C MET A 846 36.90 10.83 -26.63
N ARG A 847 36.40 12.05 -26.43
CA ARG A 847 35.04 12.45 -26.80
C ARG A 847 34.76 12.30 -28.30
N ASP A 848 35.75 12.49 -29.16
CA ASP A 848 35.59 12.25 -30.60
C ASP A 848 35.24 10.78 -30.89
N ILE A 849 35.77 9.83 -30.11
CA ILE A 849 35.45 8.40 -30.24
C ILE A 849 34.00 8.17 -29.79
N VAL A 850 33.62 8.71 -28.63
CA VAL A 850 32.26 8.57 -28.09
C VAL A 850 31.22 9.16 -29.04
N GLU A 851 31.45 10.38 -29.54
CA GLU A 851 30.59 11.06 -30.51
C GLU A 851 30.52 10.32 -31.85
N THR A 852 31.62 9.75 -32.32
CA THR A 852 31.60 8.97 -33.57
C THR A 852 30.86 7.64 -33.37
N LEU A 853 30.95 7.02 -32.19
CA LEU A 853 30.25 5.76 -31.88
C LEU A 853 28.74 5.97 -31.82
N ALA A 854 28.31 7.00 -31.09
CA ALA A 854 26.93 7.27 -30.76
C ALA A 854 26.10 7.70 -31.98
N ASP A 855 24.79 7.52 -31.90
CA ASP A 855 23.84 8.17 -32.82
C ASP A 855 23.99 9.69 -32.68
N LYS A 856 23.80 10.42 -33.79
CA LYS A 856 23.85 11.88 -33.77
C LYS A 856 22.91 12.43 -32.70
N ASP A 857 23.38 13.47 -32.01
CA ASP A 857 22.67 14.17 -30.93
C ASP A 857 22.29 13.31 -29.71
N SER A 858 22.74 12.04 -29.65
CA SER A 858 22.42 11.13 -28.55
C SER A 858 23.42 11.12 -27.40
N VAL A 859 24.54 11.83 -27.49
CA VAL A 859 25.50 11.88 -26.37
C VAL A 859 24.97 12.80 -25.27
N LEU A 860 24.96 12.30 -24.04
CA LEU A 860 24.74 13.05 -22.81
C LEU A 860 25.83 12.70 -21.80
N GLU A 861 26.85 13.56 -21.69
CA GLU A 861 27.95 13.39 -20.75
C GLU A 861 27.55 13.87 -19.35
N LEU A 862 27.69 13.01 -18.34
CA LEU A 862 27.38 13.33 -16.95
C LEU A 862 28.64 13.73 -16.18
N ARG A 863 28.53 14.75 -15.32
CA ARG A 863 29.61 15.24 -14.43
C ARG A 863 30.90 15.55 -15.20
N LYS A 864 30.78 16.27 -16.32
CA LYS A 864 31.87 16.53 -17.26
C LYS A 864 33.13 17.11 -16.60
N ASP A 865 32.97 17.99 -15.61
CA ASP A 865 34.06 18.72 -14.97
C ASP A 865 34.53 18.09 -13.63
N PHE A 866 33.86 17.05 -13.15
CA PHE A 866 34.29 16.25 -12.00
C PHE A 866 34.91 14.93 -12.45
N GLY A 867 35.92 14.43 -11.71
CA GLY A 867 36.54 13.14 -11.99
C GLY A 867 37.05 13.03 -13.43
N ILE A 868 37.60 14.11 -13.99
CA ILE A 868 37.86 14.30 -15.43
C ILE A 868 38.78 13.25 -16.07
N GLY A 869 39.50 12.46 -15.25
CA GLY A 869 40.27 11.31 -15.70
C GLY A 869 39.42 10.19 -16.31
N VAL A 870 38.13 10.16 -15.98
CA VAL A 870 37.15 9.24 -16.56
C VAL A 870 35.92 9.99 -17.08
N ILE A 871 35.55 9.69 -18.32
CA ILE A 871 34.38 10.21 -19.01
C ILE A 871 33.24 9.21 -18.81
N THR A 872 32.06 9.72 -18.43
CA THR A 872 30.84 8.95 -18.26
C THR A 872 29.74 9.57 -19.10
N SER A 873 29.10 8.80 -19.97
CA SER A 873 28.06 9.33 -20.87
C SER A 873 26.97 8.32 -21.13
N LEU A 874 25.72 8.79 -21.20
CA LEU A 874 24.63 8.05 -21.81
C LEU A 874 24.64 8.32 -23.32
N ILE A 875 24.51 7.27 -24.13
CA ILE A 875 24.47 7.37 -25.59
C ILE A 875 23.37 6.47 -26.15
N ARG A 876 23.11 6.60 -27.46
CA ARG A 876 22.41 5.57 -28.24
C ARG A 876 23.29 5.00 -29.33
N VAL A 877 23.09 3.72 -29.63
CA VAL A 877 23.65 3.07 -30.83
C VAL A 877 22.52 2.30 -31.50
N GLU A 878 22.14 2.72 -32.70
CA GLU A 878 20.99 2.18 -33.43
C GLU A 878 19.69 2.27 -32.61
N GLY A 879 19.51 3.41 -31.94
CA GLY A 879 18.38 3.69 -31.07
C GLY A 879 18.44 3.01 -29.70
N GLN A 880 19.34 2.04 -29.47
CA GLN A 880 19.48 1.33 -28.20
C GLN A 880 20.24 2.19 -27.16
N PRO A 881 19.67 2.44 -25.97
CA PRO A 881 20.34 3.22 -24.94
C PRO A 881 21.47 2.41 -24.27
N MET A 882 22.60 3.06 -23.98
CA MET A 882 23.73 2.45 -23.28
C MET A 882 24.58 3.49 -22.56
N GLY A 883 25.32 3.05 -21.54
CA GLY A 883 26.34 3.83 -20.87
C GLY A 883 27.70 3.70 -21.54
N VAL A 884 28.52 4.74 -21.43
CA VAL A 884 29.94 4.76 -21.83
C VAL A 884 30.79 5.14 -20.64
N VAL A 885 31.83 4.36 -20.38
CA VAL A 885 32.90 4.70 -19.44
C VAL A 885 34.22 4.73 -20.21
N ALA A 886 34.93 5.86 -20.22
CA ALA A 886 36.13 6.00 -21.03
C ALA A 886 37.26 6.73 -20.29
N ASN A 887 38.49 6.26 -20.39
CA ASN A 887 39.63 7.01 -19.85
C ASN A 887 39.86 8.30 -20.66
N ASN A 888 40.19 9.40 -19.98
CA ASN A 888 40.54 10.66 -20.61
C ASN A 888 42.06 10.83 -20.75
N PRO A 889 42.66 10.55 -21.92
CA PRO A 889 44.10 10.65 -22.10
C PRO A 889 44.66 12.08 -22.00
N ALA A 890 43.80 13.11 -22.08
CA ALA A 890 44.21 14.49 -21.87
C ALA A 890 44.48 14.82 -20.39
N HIS A 891 43.97 14.02 -19.45
CA HIS A 891 44.19 14.16 -18.00
C HIS A 891 45.05 13.03 -17.47
N LEU A 892 46.19 13.34 -16.85
CA LEU A 892 47.12 12.34 -16.28
C LEU A 892 47.47 11.19 -17.26
N ALA A 893 47.48 11.49 -18.57
CA ALA A 893 47.64 10.51 -19.63
C ALA A 893 46.60 9.36 -19.61
N GLY A 894 45.44 9.55 -18.99
CA GLY A 894 44.37 8.56 -18.86
C GLY A 894 44.48 7.68 -17.60
N ALA A 895 45.37 8.00 -16.68
CA ALA A 895 45.46 7.29 -15.40
C ALA A 895 44.20 7.50 -14.56
N ILE A 896 43.84 6.49 -13.78
CA ILE A 896 42.67 6.54 -12.90
C ILE A 896 43.09 7.09 -11.54
N ASP A 897 42.65 8.30 -11.22
CA ASP A 897 42.80 8.94 -9.91
C ASP A 897 41.56 8.68 -9.03
N SER A 898 41.59 9.12 -7.75
CA SER A 898 40.49 8.86 -6.80
C SER A 898 39.14 9.41 -7.28
N PRO A 899 39.03 10.67 -7.76
CA PRO A 899 37.75 11.20 -8.25
C PRO A 899 37.27 10.51 -9.53
N GLY A 900 38.18 10.16 -10.46
CA GLY A 900 37.83 9.39 -11.66
C GLY A 900 37.34 7.98 -11.34
N ALA A 901 37.90 7.34 -10.32
CA ALA A 901 37.46 6.03 -9.85
C ALA A 901 36.05 6.08 -9.25
N ASP A 902 35.77 7.08 -8.41
CA ASP A 902 34.46 7.28 -7.80
C ASP A 902 33.37 7.55 -8.84
N LYS A 903 33.64 8.49 -9.77
CA LYS A 903 32.73 8.83 -10.86
C LYS A 903 32.36 7.61 -11.70
N ALA A 904 33.34 6.80 -12.08
CA ALA A 904 33.10 5.60 -12.88
C ALA A 904 32.40 4.49 -12.08
N ALA A 905 32.74 4.32 -10.80
CA ALA A 905 32.08 3.38 -9.90
C ALA A 905 30.58 3.69 -9.77
N ARG A 906 30.22 4.95 -9.52
CA ARG A 906 28.83 5.40 -9.48
C ARG A 906 28.11 5.15 -10.80
N PHE A 907 28.73 5.50 -11.92
CA PHE A 907 28.10 5.35 -13.23
C PHE A 907 27.86 3.89 -13.62
N PHE A 908 28.76 2.98 -13.24
CA PHE A 908 28.51 1.53 -13.39
C PHE A 908 27.30 1.07 -12.58
N GLN A 909 27.13 1.57 -11.35
CA GLN A 909 25.95 1.24 -10.55
C GLN A 909 24.67 1.80 -11.16
N LEU A 910 24.69 3.03 -11.69
CA LEU A 910 23.54 3.62 -12.39
C LEU A 910 23.12 2.76 -13.58
N CYS A 911 24.07 2.42 -14.46
CA CYS A 911 23.79 1.59 -15.63
C CYS A 911 23.28 0.21 -15.22
N ASP A 912 23.91 -0.41 -14.21
CA ASP A 912 23.52 -1.72 -13.75
C ASP A 912 22.14 -1.72 -13.06
N ALA A 913 21.81 -0.68 -12.28
CA ALA A 913 20.54 -0.51 -11.58
C ALA A 913 19.34 -0.32 -12.52
N PHE A 914 19.56 0.04 -13.79
CA PHE A 914 18.50 0.21 -14.80
C PHE A 914 18.75 -0.63 -16.06
N ASP A 915 19.61 -1.64 -15.94
CA ASP A 915 19.89 -2.61 -17.00
C ASP A 915 20.34 -1.98 -18.34
N LEU A 916 21.05 -0.86 -18.26
CA LEU A 916 21.70 -0.23 -19.39
C LEU A 916 23.04 -0.93 -19.68
N PRO A 917 23.25 -1.47 -20.88
CA PRO A 917 24.54 -2.02 -21.28
C PRO A 917 25.64 -0.95 -21.21
N VAL A 918 26.89 -1.37 -20.97
CA VAL A 918 28.01 -0.43 -20.82
C VAL A 918 29.12 -0.72 -21.83
N VAL A 919 29.56 0.32 -22.53
CA VAL A 919 30.73 0.31 -23.39
C VAL A 919 31.91 0.95 -22.66
N VAL A 920 33.03 0.24 -22.59
CA VAL A 920 34.22 0.68 -21.86
C VAL A 920 35.38 0.92 -22.81
N PHE A 921 35.79 2.20 -22.97
CA PHE A 921 36.96 2.57 -23.77
C PHE A 921 38.20 2.78 -22.89
N MET A 922 39.24 1.98 -23.15
CA MET A 922 40.44 1.95 -22.33
C MET A 922 41.63 2.58 -23.05
N ASP A 923 42.17 3.65 -22.44
CA ASP A 923 43.46 4.26 -22.77
C ASP A 923 44.11 4.76 -21.48
N CYS A 924 44.53 3.82 -20.63
CA CYS A 924 45.09 4.12 -19.32
C CYS A 924 46.45 3.45 -19.10
N PRO A 925 47.41 4.18 -18.50
CA PRO A 925 48.71 3.64 -18.11
C PRO A 925 48.65 2.87 -16.77
N GLY A 926 47.48 2.79 -16.13
CA GLY A 926 47.26 2.18 -14.83
C GLY A 926 46.41 3.05 -13.89
N ILE A 927 46.31 2.62 -12.64
CA ILE A 927 45.85 3.47 -11.53
C ILE A 927 46.95 4.49 -11.26
N MET A 928 46.58 5.71 -10.85
CA MET A 928 47.56 6.75 -10.55
C MET A 928 48.50 6.31 -9.42
N VAL A 929 49.71 6.87 -9.37
CA VAL A 929 50.71 6.49 -8.35
C VAL A 929 51.40 7.73 -7.82
N GLY A 930 51.75 7.73 -6.55
CA GLY A 930 52.50 8.81 -5.92
C GLY A 930 52.02 9.09 -4.51
N PRO A 931 52.89 9.61 -3.63
CA PRO A 931 52.58 9.79 -2.22
C PRO A 931 51.38 10.71 -1.98
N ASP A 932 51.13 11.67 -2.88
CA ASP A 932 50.01 12.60 -2.74
C ASP A 932 48.67 11.91 -3.05
N HIS A 933 48.60 11.13 -4.13
CA HIS A 933 47.40 10.34 -4.45
C HIS A 933 47.12 9.25 -3.40
N GLU A 934 48.16 8.63 -2.84
CA GLU A 934 47.95 7.64 -1.76
C GLU A 934 47.37 8.29 -0.48
N ARG A 935 47.63 9.58 -0.22
CA ARG A 935 47.02 10.31 0.90
C ARG A 935 45.53 10.57 0.71
N GLU A 936 45.05 10.55 -0.53
CA GLU A 936 43.64 10.69 -0.89
C GLU A 936 42.88 9.36 -0.76
N ALA A 937 43.45 8.34 -0.09
CA ALA A 937 42.87 7.01 0.04
C ALA A 937 42.65 6.28 -1.30
N LEU A 938 43.48 6.56 -2.31
CA LEU A 938 43.42 6.00 -3.66
C LEU A 938 43.19 4.48 -3.69
N VAL A 939 43.80 3.72 -2.77
CA VAL A 939 43.58 2.27 -2.65
C VAL A 939 42.09 1.93 -2.55
N ARG A 940 41.31 2.65 -1.73
CA ARG A 940 39.88 2.38 -1.54
C ARG A 940 39.07 2.83 -2.75
N HIS A 941 39.34 4.04 -3.27
CA HIS A 941 38.65 4.58 -4.43
C HIS A 941 38.84 3.69 -5.68
N ALA A 942 40.09 3.32 -5.99
CA ALA A 942 40.38 2.46 -7.14
C ALA A 942 39.80 1.04 -6.99
N VAL A 943 39.80 0.47 -5.77
CA VAL A 943 39.22 -0.86 -5.52
C VAL A 943 37.69 -0.89 -5.66
N ARG A 944 36.99 0.25 -5.50
CA ARG A 944 35.54 0.32 -5.76
C ARG A 944 35.20 -0.12 -7.19
N LEU A 945 36.02 0.24 -8.18
CA LEU A 945 35.83 -0.19 -9.57
C LEU A 945 35.90 -1.70 -9.75
N PHE A 946 36.80 -2.38 -9.06
CA PHE A 946 36.88 -3.84 -9.08
C PHE A 946 35.62 -4.47 -8.49
N ASN A 947 35.22 -4.02 -7.30
CA ASN A 947 34.04 -4.57 -6.61
C ASN A 947 32.76 -4.34 -7.41
N ILE A 948 32.55 -3.12 -7.91
CA ILE A 948 31.33 -2.78 -8.64
C ILE A 948 31.34 -3.46 -10.00
N GLY A 949 32.41 -3.30 -10.78
CA GLY A 949 32.48 -3.84 -12.13
C GLY A 949 32.39 -5.37 -12.17
N ALA A 950 32.99 -6.09 -11.19
CA ALA A 950 32.87 -7.55 -11.10
C ALA A 950 31.45 -8.03 -10.76
N ASN A 951 30.64 -7.19 -10.12
CA ASN A 951 29.26 -7.48 -9.71
C ASN A 951 28.21 -6.79 -10.60
N CYS A 952 28.63 -6.08 -11.65
CA CYS A 952 27.71 -5.61 -12.68
C CYS A 952 27.23 -6.83 -13.47
N THR A 953 25.91 -6.96 -13.60
CA THR A 953 25.30 -8.04 -14.38
C THR A 953 24.72 -7.53 -15.70
N THR A 954 24.62 -6.20 -15.86
CA THR A 954 24.35 -5.60 -17.16
C THR A 954 25.48 -5.93 -18.15
N PRO A 955 25.18 -6.15 -19.45
CA PRO A 955 26.20 -6.46 -20.44
C PRO A 955 27.28 -5.38 -20.53
N MET A 956 28.54 -5.79 -20.53
CA MET A 956 29.69 -4.90 -20.66
C MET A 956 30.50 -5.23 -21.92
N PHE A 957 30.98 -4.20 -22.63
CA PHE A 957 31.76 -4.32 -23.86
C PHE A 957 33.10 -3.58 -23.70
N GLY A 958 34.22 -4.31 -23.68
CA GLY A 958 35.54 -3.72 -23.49
C GLY A 958 36.26 -3.42 -24.81
N ILE A 959 36.71 -2.18 -25.00
CA ILE A 959 37.51 -1.75 -26.17
C ILE A 959 38.79 -1.06 -25.71
N MET A 960 39.93 -1.70 -25.97
CA MET A 960 41.26 -1.13 -25.73
C MET A 960 41.69 -0.32 -26.95
N VAL A 961 41.81 1.00 -26.80
CA VAL A 961 42.03 1.89 -27.95
C VAL A 961 43.49 2.31 -28.11
N ARG A 962 44.24 2.45 -27.00
CA ARG A 962 45.68 2.73 -27.01
C ARG A 962 46.40 2.08 -25.82
N LYS A 963 46.64 2.78 -24.71
CA LYS A 963 47.37 2.19 -23.58
C LYS A 963 46.48 1.25 -22.80
N ALA A 964 46.91 -0.01 -22.68
CA ALA A 964 46.24 -1.00 -21.87
C ALA A 964 47.22 -1.58 -20.83
N TYR A 965 47.51 -0.82 -19.77
CA TYR A 965 48.52 -1.19 -18.78
C TYR A 965 47.99 -1.54 -17.38
N GLY A 966 48.60 -2.59 -16.80
CA GLY A 966 48.51 -2.94 -15.39
C GLY A 966 47.08 -3.10 -14.83
N LEU A 967 46.92 -2.82 -13.54
CA LEU A 967 45.66 -2.95 -12.81
C LEU A 967 44.60 -1.91 -13.25
N GLY A 968 44.99 -0.78 -13.85
CA GLY A 968 44.03 0.26 -14.25
C GLY A 968 43.05 -0.23 -15.30
N VAL A 969 43.55 -0.94 -16.32
CA VAL A 969 42.70 -1.54 -17.37
C VAL A 969 41.80 -2.62 -16.78
N GLN A 970 42.34 -3.43 -15.87
CA GLN A 970 41.54 -4.45 -15.20
C GLN A 970 40.40 -3.79 -14.40
N ALA A 971 40.69 -2.73 -13.66
CA ALA A 971 39.69 -1.97 -12.90
C ALA A 971 38.53 -1.48 -13.79
N MET A 972 38.85 -0.95 -14.98
CA MET A 972 37.85 -0.44 -15.94
C MET A 972 36.85 -1.49 -16.41
N ILE A 973 37.22 -2.78 -16.38
CA ILE A 973 36.39 -3.90 -16.86
C ILE A 973 36.05 -4.91 -15.76
N GLY A 974 35.99 -4.46 -14.49
CA GLY A 974 35.56 -5.32 -13.38
C GLY A 974 36.58 -6.37 -12.95
N GLY A 975 37.85 -6.18 -13.26
CA GLY A 975 38.99 -6.96 -12.76
C GLY A 975 39.52 -8.02 -13.71
N ALA A 976 38.78 -8.41 -14.76
CA ALA A 976 39.25 -9.41 -15.73
C ALA A 976 38.65 -9.24 -17.13
N SER A 977 39.41 -9.63 -18.16
CA SER A 977 39.02 -9.50 -19.57
C SER A 977 37.89 -10.42 -20.05
N TYR A 978 37.44 -11.34 -19.19
CA TYR A 978 36.29 -12.22 -19.44
C TYR A 978 35.01 -11.78 -18.70
N ILE A 979 35.06 -10.69 -17.92
CA ILE A 979 33.86 -10.10 -17.31
C ILE A 979 33.01 -9.40 -18.39
N PRO A 980 33.58 -8.55 -19.28
CA PRO A 980 32.86 -8.11 -20.47
C PRO A 980 32.44 -9.28 -21.37
N LEU A 981 31.32 -9.12 -22.09
CA LEU A 981 30.88 -10.07 -23.11
C LEU A 981 31.99 -10.32 -24.14
N PHE A 982 32.69 -9.24 -24.52
CA PHE A 982 33.94 -9.33 -25.24
C PHE A 982 34.89 -8.22 -24.80
N THR A 983 36.18 -8.48 -24.99
CA THR A 983 37.23 -7.47 -24.92
C THR A 983 38.01 -7.47 -26.23
N VAL A 984 37.98 -6.37 -26.97
CA VAL A 984 38.65 -6.19 -28.26
C VAL A 984 39.66 -5.05 -28.20
N ALA A 985 40.60 -5.04 -29.15
CA ALA A 985 41.64 -4.03 -29.24
C ALA A 985 41.62 -3.34 -30.61
N TRP A 986 41.94 -2.05 -30.64
CA TRP A 986 42.26 -1.34 -31.88
C TRP A 986 43.72 -1.57 -32.28
N PRO A 987 44.13 -1.31 -33.54
CA PRO A 987 45.50 -1.53 -33.99
C PRO A 987 46.53 -0.66 -33.26
N THR A 988 46.07 0.47 -32.71
CA THR A 988 46.84 1.42 -31.90
C THR A 988 47.03 0.97 -30.45
N ALA A 989 46.37 -0.12 -30.02
CA ALA A 989 46.48 -0.58 -28.65
C ALA A 989 47.85 -1.21 -28.34
N GLU A 990 48.29 -1.03 -27.10
CA GLU A 990 49.55 -1.54 -26.57
C GLU A 990 49.36 -2.09 -25.15
N PHE A 991 49.93 -3.27 -24.90
CA PHE A 991 49.73 -4.06 -23.69
C PHE A 991 51.03 -4.22 -22.91
N ALA A 992 51.01 -3.85 -21.63
CA ALA A 992 52.15 -3.99 -20.74
C ALA A 992 51.72 -4.09 -19.27
N GLY A 993 52.54 -4.72 -18.42
CA GLY A 993 52.25 -4.79 -16.98
C GLY A 993 52.39 -3.44 -16.26
N MET A 994 53.19 -2.54 -16.81
CA MET A 994 53.40 -1.17 -16.34
C MET A 994 53.89 -0.30 -17.51
N ASN A 995 54.03 1.00 -17.27
CA ASN A 995 54.65 1.91 -18.24
C ASN A 995 56.01 1.38 -18.74
N ILE A 996 56.17 1.28 -20.07
CA ILE A 996 57.31 0.64 -20.73
C ILE A 996 58.63 1.35 -20.41
N ASP A 997 58.66 2.68 -20.44
CA ASP A 997 59.81 3.48 -20.05
C ASP A 997 60.22 3.20 -18.59
N GLY A 998 59.24 3.10 -17.69
CA GLY A 998 59.43 2.71 -16.30
C GLY A 998 60.00 1.29 -16.15
N ALA A 999 59.43 0.33 -16.88
CA ALA A 999 59.88 -1.06 -16.90
C ALA A 999 61.34 -1.19 -17.38
N VAL A 1000 61.74 -0.47 -18.43
CA VAL A 1000 63.13 -0.47 -18.92
C VAL A 1000 64.06 0.16 -17.89
N LYS A 1001 63.69 1.29 -17.27
CA LYS A 1001 64.49 1.93 -16.21
C LYS A 1001 64.69 1.02 -15.00
N LEU A 1002 63.71 0.20 -14.65
CA LEU A 1002 63.77 -0.73 -13.52
C LEU A 1002 64.56 -1.99 -13.85
N SER A 1003 64.20 -2.67 -14.94
CA SER A 1003 64.78 -3.97 -15.32
C SER A 1003 66.22 -3.87 -15.82
N ALA A 1004 66.54 -2.83 -16.61
CA ALA A 1004 67.87 -2.63 -17.19
C ALA A 1004 68.74 -1.62 -16.40
N ARG A 1005 68.36 -1.26 -15.16
CA ARG A 1005 69.06 -0.23 -14.36
C ARG A 1005 70.56 -0.47 -14.25
N ARG A 1006 70.96 -1.70 -13.91
CA ARG A 1006 72.37 -2.07 -13.72
C ARG A 1006 73.14 -2.05 -15.03
N GLU A 1007 72.54 -2.58 -16.11
CA GLU A 1007 73.15 -2.62 -17.44
C GLU A 1007 73.32 -1.22 -18.04
N LEU A 1008 72.31 -0.36 -17.91
CA LEU A 1008 72.37 1.02 -18.38
C LEU A 1008 73.33 1.87 -17.55
N ALA A 1009 73.41 1.65 -16.23
CA ALA A 1009 74.36 2.36 -15.37
C ALA A 1009 75.82 1.95 -15.61
N ALA A 1010 76.06 0.76 -16.16
CA ALA A 1010 77.39 0.27 -16.52
C ALA A 1010 77.95 0.90 -17.81
N ILE A 1011 77.14 1.61 -18.60
CA ILE A 1011 77.56 2.36 -19.79
C ILE A 1011 78.03 3.76 -19.35
N GLU A 1012 79.33 4.03 -19.48
CA GLU A 1012 79.95 5.30 -19.06
C GLU A 1012 79.62 6.47 -19.99
N ASP A 1013 79.55 6.20 -21.31
CA ASP A 1013 79.23 7.22 -22.31
C ASP A 1013 77.74 7.60 -22.27
N ALA A 1014 77.47 8.90 -22.19
CA ALA A 1014 76.11 9.40 -22.01
C ALA A 1014 75.22 9.20 -23.24
N GLU A 1015 75.78 9.34 -24.45
CA GLU A 1015 75.05 9.17 -25.71
C GLU A 1015 74.80 7.69 -26.00
N GLU A 1016 75.77 6.82 -25.75
CA GLU A 1016 75.62 5.37 -25.88
C GLU A 1016 74.59 4.81 -24.90
N ARG A 1017 74.62 5.29 -23.66
CA ARG A 1017 73.62 4.92 -22.63
C ARG A 1017 72.22 5.37 -23.04
N LYS A 1018 72.08 6.58 -23.58
CA LYS A 1018 70.80 7.10 -24.10
C LYS A 1018 70.33 6.28 -25.30
N ALA A 1019 71.19 5.97 -26.26
CA ALA A 1019 70.86 5.15 -27.42
C ALA A 1019 70.46 3.71 -27.04
N ALA A 1020 71.13 3.11 -26.05
CA ALA A 1020 70.81 1.79 -25.52
C ALA A 1020 69.50 1.76 -24.72
N TYR A 1021 69.16 2.86 -24.04
CA TYR A 1021 67.86 3.07 -23.43
C TYR A 1021 66.77 3.22 -24.48
N ASP A 1022 66.94 4.15 -25.43
CA ASP A 1022 65.98 4.44 -26.50
C ASP A 1022 65.66 3.18 -27.33
N ARG A 1023 66.68 2.34 -27.61
CA ARG A 1023 66.49 1.05 -28.29
C ARG A 1023 65.64 0.07 -27.49
N ARG A 1024 65.96 -0.16 -26.21
CA ARG A 1024 65.18 -1.07 -25.35
C ARG A 1024 63.74 -0.60 -25.19
N VAL A 1025 63.53 0.71 -25.09
CA VAL A 1025 62.19 1.32 -25.06
C VAL A 1025 61.47 1.05 -26.38
N ALA A 1026 62.11 1.27 -27.54
CA ALA A 1026 61.52 0.98 -28.84
C ALA A 1026 61.13 -0.50 -29.01
N ASP A 1027 62.00 -1.43 -28.59
CA ASP A 1027 61.73 -2.87 -28.62
C ASP A 1027 60.56 -3.24 -27.68
N GLY A 1028 60.49 -2.62 -26.50
CA GLY A 1028 59.38 -2.77 -25.57
C GLY A 1028 58.04 -2.31 -26.17
N TYR A 1029 58.02 -1.16 -26.86
CA TYR A 1029 56.82 -0.70 -27.56
C TYR A 1029 56.44 -1.63 -28.71
N GLU A 1030 57.39 -2.10 -29.52
CA GLU A 1030 57.08 -2.98 -30.65
C GLU A 1030 56.47 -4.31 -30.19
N THR A 1031 56.98 -4.89 -29.10
CA THR A 1031 56.42 -6.12 -28.51
C THR A 1031 55.05 -5.91 -27.84
N ALA A 1032 54.80 -4.71 -27.30
CA ALA A 1032 53.55 -4.38 -26.63
C ALA A 1032 52.38 -4.15 -27.60
N ARG A 1033 52.62 -3.82 -28.87
CA ARG A 1033 51.56 -3.56 -29.87
C ARG A 1033 50.54 -4.71 -29.90
N ALA A 1034 49.26 -4.37 -30.02
CA ALA A 1034 48.14 -5.32 -30.00
C ALA A 1034 48.31 -6.49 -30.98
N ILE A 1035 48.85 -6.22 -32.16
CA ILE A 1035 49.13 -7.23 -33.20
C ILE A 1035 50.22 -8.23 -32.80
N ASN A 1036 51.11 -7.85 -31.88
CA ASN A 1036 52.27 -8.63 -31.44
C ASN A 1036 52.07 -9.21 -30.02
N SER A 1037 51.19 -8.61 -29.22
CA SER A 1037 50.97 -8.94 -27.80
C SER A 1037 50.12 -10.20 -27.55
N GLY A 1038 49.65 -10.87 -28.61
CA GLY A 1038 48.77 -12.02 -28.50
C GLY A 1038 47.32 -11.66 -28.11
N ALA A 1039 46.92 -10.39 -28.26
CA ALA A 1039 45.54 -9.98 -28.11
C ALA A 1039 44.63 -10.82 -29.03
N ARG A 1040 43.57 -11.41 -28.46
CA ARG A 1040 42.75 -12.41 -29.17
C ARG A 1040 41.96 -11.84 -30.35
N TYR A 1041 41.58 -10.56 -30.28
CA TYR A 1041 40.75 -9.90 -31.29
C TYR A 1041 41.17 -8.43 -31.48
N VAL A 1042 41.91 -8.15 -32.55
CA VAL A 1042 42.21 -6.79 -33.01
C VAL A 1042 41.26 -6.45 -34.14
N ILE A 1043 40.49 -5.36 -34.01
CA ILE A 1043 39.45 -4.96 -34.96
C ILE A 1043 39.81 -3.66 -35.69
N ASP A 1044 39.20 -3.42 -36.86
CA ASP A 1044 39.19 -2.09 -37.47
C ASP A 1044 38.36 -1.15 -36.58
N PRO A 1045 38.88 0.02 -36.16
CA PRO A 1045 38.13 0.98 -35.35
C PRO A 1045 36.72 1.29 -35.90
N ALA A 1046 36.55 1.32 -37.23
CA ALA A 1046 35.26 1.58 -37.86
C ALA A 1046 34.22 0.46 -37.67
N GLU A 1047 34.64 -0.75 -37.26
CA GLU A 1047 33.75 -1.88 -36.99
C GLU A 1047 33.25 -1.91 -35.54
N THR A 1048 33.77 -1.06 -34.66
CA THR A 1048 33.44 -1.04 -33.22
C THR A 1048 31.94 -1.03 -32.97
N ARG A 1049 31.22 -0.16 -33.69
CA ARG A 1049 29.77 -0.01 -33.59
C ARG A 1049 29.01 -1.29 -33.94
N ASN A 1050 29.38 -1.95 -35.04
CA ASN A 1050 28.76 -3.20 -35.48
C ASN A 1050 29.07 -4.35 -34.51
N PHE A 1051 30.26 -4.36 -33.93
CA PHE A 1051 30.66 -5.36 -32.94
C PHE A 1051 29.79 -5.27 -31.67
N ILE A 1052 29.53 -4.04 -31.19
CA ILE A 1052 28.62 -3.77 -30.06
C ILE A 1052 27.20 -4.24 -30.39
N ILE A 1053 26.64 -3.86 -31.53
CA ILE A 1053 25.26 -4.24 -31.91
C ILE A 1053 25.11 -5.75 -32.09
N ARG A 1054 26.09 -6.43 -32.70
CA ARG A 1054 26.07 -7.89 -32.79
C ARG A 1054 26.17 -8.57 -31.42
N GLY A 1055 26.97 -8.01 -30.53
CA GLY A 1055 27.04 -8.43 -29.13
C GLY A 1055 25.68 -8.29 -28.45
N MET A 1056 25.06 -7.13 -28.56
CA MET A 1056 23.71 -6.86 -28.04
C MET A 1056 22.67 -7.84 -28.58
N ASN A 1057 22.63 -8.06 -29.90
CA ASN A 1057 21.68 -8.96 -30.54
C ASN A 1057 21.91 -10.45 -30.19
N SER A 1058 23.04 -10.80 -29.59
CA SER A 1058 23.33 -12.16 -29.13
C SER A 1058 22.85 -12.44 -27.70
N LEU A 1059 22.42 -11.40 -26.97
CA LEU A 1059 21.95 -11.54 -25.60
C LEU A 1059 20.52 -12.10 -25.57
N PRO A 1060 20.17 -12.88 -24.52
CA PRO A 1060 18.79 -13.30 -24.31
C PRO A 1060 17.89 -12.10 -23.99
N ALA A 1061 16.59 -12.26 -24.21
CA ALA A 1061 15.60 -11.26 -23.79
C ALA A 1061 15.66 -11.08 -22.26
N MET A 1062 15.66 -9.83 -21.83
CA MET A 1062 15.72 -9.48 -20.42
C MET A 1062 14.33 -9.62 -19.78
N PRO A 1063 14.20 -10.38 -18.68
CA PRO A 1063 12.92 -10.50 -18.00
C PRO A 1063 12.52 -9.15 -17.37
N PRO A 1064 11.22 -8.81 -17.35
CA PRO A 1064 10.72 -7.65 -16.61
C PRO A 1064 11.10 -7.80 -15.13
N ARG A 1065 11.68 -6.76 -14.55
CA ARG A 1065 12.04 -6.78 -13.14
C ARG A 1065 10.81 -6.66 -12.26
N THR A 1066 10.81 -7.40 -11.16
CA THR A 1066 9.83 -7.30 -10.06
C THR A 1066 10.42 -6.62 -8.81
N GLU A 1067 11.73 -6.41 -8.77
CA GLU A 1067 12.43 -5.88 -7.60
C GLU A 1067 13.59 -4.96 -8.01
N LYS A 1068 14.15 -4.26 -7.01
CA LYS A 1068 15.41 -3.53 -7.13
C LYS A 1068 16.56 -4.46 -7.46
N LYS A 1069 17.34 -4.11 -8.46
CA LYS A 1069 18.57 -4.83 -8.78
C LYS A 1069 19.73 -4.45 -7.86
N ARG A 1070 19.73 -3.19 -7.41
CA ARG A 1070 20.65 -2.66 -6.38
C ARG A 1070 19.84 -1.97 -5.30
N PRO A 1071 20.26 -2.03 -4.01
CA PRO A 1071 19.56 -1.33 -2.94
C PRO A 1071 19.40 0.18 -3.19
N TYR A 1072 20.42 0.80 -3.79
CA TYR A 1072 20.46 2.19 -4.22
C TYR A 1072 21.61 2.41 -5.24
N VAL A 1073 21.59 3.55 -5.93
CA VAL A 1073 22.74 4.08 -6.68
C VAL A 1073 23.50 5.02 -5.75
N ASP A 1074 24.82 4.87 -5.63
CA ASP A 1074 25.61 5.70 -4.74
C ASP A 1074 25.48 7.19 -5.09
N THR A 1075 25.27 8.04 -4.08
CA THR A 1075 25.09 9.48 -4.28
C THR A 1075 26.42 10.19 -4.53
N TRP A 1076 27.55 9.54 -4.20
CA TRP A 1076 28.89 10.08 -4.34
C TRP A 1076 29.42 10.11 -5.76
#